data_AF-A0A6I0E7G2-F1
#
_entry.id   AF-A0A6I0E7G2-F1
#
_cell.length_a   1.000
_cell.length_b   1.000
_cell.length_c   1.000
_cell.angle_alpha   90.00
_cell.angle_beta   90.00
_cell.angle_gamma   90.00
#
_symmetry.space_group_name_H-M   'P 1'
#
loop_
_entity.id
_entity.type
_entity.pdbx_description
1 polymer ?
#
loop_
_entity_poly.entity_id
_entity_poly.type
_entity_poly.pdbx_seq_one_letter_code
_entity_poly.pdbx_strand_id
1 'polypeptide(L)'
;MDILRRVWAWIERLYSLAMSLPSWLTGAIAGFFGLVGGAAFAWNYFETSIVVDYPKDVIQWLSVNRMPADHYNILVADLEGDTGHEQSGHIVFALEKGFGGFDPTSPVQVQLAMRELKIAWSGDAAARAHAEREGQSWLETFNADVLIWGSLAEEGTRVLRLRFLSRHGGSPSAAKGYQVGNEMLELEPSFGTDLAEIVVAQAVAAANPTYGTGTYIGEVLKPQVRRLEAIVRRPSAALSDKNLAILRESLASSLARLGDQTGDSATIERGVAELRAVASYWQDKDEQRWAATQDRLGNALMRLGERSSGTAKFEQARAAFQAALSHFARDTHPREWAVTTNDLGNALLRMGEREPGTARLKEAVDTFKSALDVIDPDWSLDWAKVQNNYGTALATLGARESGGENLAKAIEAYKTAQLAQPRDVVPLDWAMTETNMAAALVLIALRENDRPKLDAPVAMLEEVVKDLKREQAPLQWGATQQILGFALVNRGKLAQERTDLERAETAFRDALTTRTQQRVPMPWALTLTSLAQTELLLAEGDAGPGRILDAIDSLSQSLKVRSPTETPLLWAESQMLLAEANLQLAKRARTCEPVARGKAAGDAAMGVLRARPGDDQQRTSATLAALGQLANELNCPAV
;
A
#
# COMPACT_ATOMS: atom_id res chain seq x y z
N MET A 1 -7.02 -32.74 20.52
CA MET A 1 -5.77 -33.31 21.07
C MET A 1 -5.95 -34.70 21.70
N ASP A 2 -6.99 -34.93 22.51
CA ASP A 2 -7.14 -36.21 23.25
C ASP A 2 -7.48 -37.42 22.35
N ILE A 3 -8.13 -37.18 21.21
CA ILE A 3 -8.40 -38.19 20.18
C ILE A 3 -7.12 -38.58 19.42
N LEU A 4 -6.29 -37.58 19.07
CA LEU A 4 -5.01 -37.82 18.36
C LEU A 4 -4.00 -38.60 19.22
N ARG A 5 -3.95 -38.36 20.54
CA ARG A 5 -3.13 -39.17 21.47
C ARG A 5 -3.63 -40.61 21.60
N ARG A 6 -4.96 -40.83 21.59
CA ARG A 6 -5.54 -42.18 21.63
C ARG A 6 -5.28 -42.95 20.34
N VAL A 7 -5.33 -42.28 19.19
CA VAL A 7 -4.98 -42.87 17.88
C VAL A 7 -3.50 -43.25 17.85
N TRP A 8 -2.59 -42.40 18.35
CA TRP A 8 -1.16 -42.69 18.40
C TRP A 8 -0.80 -43.86 19.33
N ALA A 9 -1.39 -43.91 20.53
CA ALA A 9 -1.19 -45.03 21.47
C ALA A 9 -1.76 -46.36 20.95
N TRP A 10 -2.75 -46.31 20.06
CA TRP A 10 -3.32 -47.48 19.40
C TRP A 10 -2.38 -48.02 18.31
N ILE A 11 -1.71 -47.13 17.56
CA ILE A 11 -0.71 -47.47 16.54
C ILE A 11 0.53 -48.15 17.15
N GLU A 12 1.05 -47.63 18.27
CA GLU A 12 2.21 -48.23 18.95
C GLU A 12 1.94 -49.64 19.51
N ARG A 13 0.71 -49.89 19.99
CA ARG A 13 0.29 -51.22 20.47
C ARG A 13 0.15 -52.23 19.33
N LEU A 14 -0.26 -51.80 18.14
CA LEU A 14 -0.32 -52.66 16.95
C LEU A 14 1.07 -52.98 16.40
N TYR A 15 1.99 -52.01 16.43
CA TYR A 15 3.36 -52.20 15.96
C TYR A 15 4.15 -53.20 16.82
N SER A 16 3.97 -53.13 18.14
CA SER A 16 4.57 -54.09 19.09
C SER A 16 3.98 -55.49 19.02
N LEU A 17 2.69 -55.63 18.70
CA LEU A 17 2.06 -56.94 18.44
C LEU A 17 2.57 -57.56 17.14
N ALA A 18 2.80 -56.76 16.08
CA ALA A 18 3.30 -57.24 14.79
C ALA A 18 4.73 -57.80 14.86
N MET A 19 5.58 -57.24 15.74
CA MET A 19 6.97 -57.66 15.95
C MET A 19 7.11 -58.98 16.76
N SER A 20 6.04 -59.51 17.35
CA SER A 20 6.08 -60.74 18.17
C SER A 20 5.51 -61.99 17.49
N LEU A 21 5.13 -61.89 16.20
CA LEU A 21 4.53 -63.00 15.45
C LEU A 21 5.55 -63.80 14.62
N PRO A 22 5.35 -65.13 14.43
CA PRO A 22 6.25 -65.98 13.64
C PRO A 22 6.27 -65.62 12.15
N SER A 23 7.42 -65.80 11.51
CA SER A 23 7.74 -65.38 10.13
C SER A 23 6.89 -65.98 9.01
N TRP A 24 6.02 -66.94 9.28
CA TRP A 24 5.08 -67.51 8.30
C TRP A 24 3.71 -66.82 8.29
N LEU A 25 3.41 -65.95 9.27
CA LEU A 25 2.20 -65.12 9.29
C LEU A 25 2.40 -63.72 8.68
N THR A 26 3.65 -63.35 8.37
CA THR A 26 4.01 -62.03 7.81
C THR A 26 3.46 -61.81 6.39
N GLY A 27 3.19 -62.88 5.64
CA GLY A 27 2.60 -62.80 4.30
C GLY A 27 1.16 -62.27 4.27
N ALA A 28 0.37 -62.51 5.32
CA ALA A 28 -1.00 -61.99 5.40
C ALA A 28 -1.06 -60.53 5.91
N ILE A 29 -0.06 -60.11 6.68
CA ILE A 29 0.06 -58.74 7.19
C ILE A 29 0.70 -57.81 6.13
N ALA A 30 1.59 -58.33 5.28
CA ALA A 30 2.13 -57.61 4.12
C ALA A 30 1.04 -57.20 3.11
N GLY A 31 -0.05 -57.97 3.00
CA GLY A 31 -1.22 -57.60 2.19
C GLY A 31 -2.01 -56.42 2.76
N PHE A 32 -2.00 -56.23 4.09
CA PHE A 32 -2.69 -55.12 4.75
C PHE A 32 -1.81 -53.84 4.81
N PHE A 33 -0.50 -53.98 4.99
CA PHE A 33 0.44 -52.85 4.92
C PHE A 33 0.79 -52.42 3.49
N GLY A 34 0.53 -53.25 2.47
CA GLY A 34 0.60 -52.85 1.06
C GLY A 34 -0.41 -51.76 0.66
N LEU A 35 -1.42 -51.48 1.50
CA LEU A 35 -2.39 -50.41 1.31
C LEU A 35 -2.07 -49.12 2.10
N VAL A 36 -1.05 -49.12 2.96
CA VAL A 36 -0.65 -47.93 3.76
C VAL A 36 0.85 -47.59 3.59
N GLY A 37 1.66 -48.52 3.10
CA GLY A 37 3.13 -48.40 2.97
C GLY A 37 3.63 -47.94 1.59
N GLY A 38 2.88 -47.11 0.87
CA GLY A 38 3.24 -46.60 -0.47
C GLY A 38 3.97 -45.25 -0.48
N ALA A 39 4.37 -44.70 0.67
CA ALA A 39 4.81 -43.29 0.76
C ALA A 39 6.33 -43.06 0.81
N ALA A 40 7.17 -44.09 0.96
CA ALA A 40 8.62 -43.89 1.18
C ALA A 40 9.52 -44.29 -0.01
N PHE A 41 9.00 -45.02 -1.00
CA PHE A 41 9.76 -45.38 -2.22
C PHE A 41 9.33 -44.58 -3.47
N ALA A 42 8.28 -43.76 -3.33
CA ALA A 42 7.65 -42.95 -4.36
C ALA A 42 8.20 -41.51 -4.48
N TRP A 43 9.34 -41.20 -3.85
CA TRP A 43 9.89 -39.83 -3.85
C TRP A 43 10.76 -39.52 -5.09
N ASN A 44 11.18 -40.53 -5.86
CA ASN A 44 12.15 -40.33 -6.96
C ASN A 44 11.65 -40.78 -8.35
N TYR A 45 10.34 -41.03 -8.52
CA TYR A 45 9.77 -41.49 -9.81
C TYR A 45 8.38 -40.93 -10.17
N PHE A 46 7.79 -40.05 -9.36
CA PHE A 46 6.45 -39.51 -9.59
C PHE A 46 6.50 -38.12 -10.23
N GLU A 47 6.76 -38.09 -11.53
CA GLU A 47 6.61 -36.89 -12.39
C GLU A 47 5.33 -36.95 -13.25
N THR A 48 4.42 -37.89 -12.99
CA THR A 48 3.16 -38.03 -13.74
C THR A 48 2.03 -38.52 -12.86
N SER A 49 1.00 -37.68 -12.71
CA SER A 49 -0.41 -38.05 -12.48
C SER A 49 -0.78 -38.71 -11.14
N ILE A 50 -1.23 -37.93 -10.16
CA ILE A 50 -2.23 -38.40 -9.18
C ILE A 50 -3.33 -37.34 -9.01
N VAL A 51 -4.49 -37.65 -9.58
CA VAL A 51 -5.80 -37.14 -9.14
C VAL A 51 -6.06 -37.69 -7.73
N VAL A 52 -6.17 -36.82 -6.73
CA VAL A 52 -6.64 -37.21 -5.40
C VAL A 52 -8.16 -37.11 -5.40
N ASP A 53 -8.84 -38.25 -5.52
CA ASP A 53 -10.29 -38.33 -5.49
C ASP A 53 -10.76 -38.23 -4.02
N TYR A 54 -11.17 -37.04 -3.58
CA TYR A 54 -11.63 -36.82 -2.21
C TYR A 54 -13.05 -37.37 -2.00
N PRO A 55 -13.38 -37.96 -0.84
CA PRO A 55 -14.74 -38.37 -0.53
C PRO A 55 -15.70 -37.18 -0.56
N LYS A 56 -16.93 -37.33 -1.09
CA LYS A 56 -17.95 -36.25 -1.18
C LYS A 56 -18.19 -35.50 0.14
N ASP A 57 -18.06 -36.18 1.28
CA ASP A 57 -18.25 -35.60 2.61
C ASP A 57 -17.06 -34.72 3.02
N VAL A 58 -15.84 -35.05 2.57
CA VAL A 58 -14.64 -34.24 2.71
C VAL A 58 -14.67 -33.06 1.72
N ILE A 59 -15.20 -33.27 0.52
CA ILE A 59 -15.46 -32.23 -0.49
C ILE A 59 -16.49 -31.21 0.04
N GLN A 60 -17.57 -31.66 0.67
CA GLN A 60 -18.58 -30.80 1.27
C GLN A 60 -18.07 -30.09 2.55
N TRP A 61 -17.16 -30.71 3.29
CA TRP A 61 -16.51 -30.10 4.46
C TRP A 61 -15.44 -29.05 4.08
N LEU A 62 -14.64 -29.31 3.04
CA LEU A 62 -13.63 -28.37 2.51
C LEU A 62 -14.27 -27.21 1.70
N SER A 63 -15.37 -27.43 1.00
CA SER A 63 -16.03 -26.37 0.19
C SER A 63 -16.85 -25.35 1.02
N VAL A 64 -16.95 -25.52 2.34
CA VAL A 64 -17.79 -24.67 3.22
C VAL A 64 -17.01 -24.10 4.42
N ASN A 65 -15.79 -24.59 4.71
CA ASN A 65 -15.02 -24.06 5.84
C ASN A 65 -14.34 -22.74 5.50
N ARG A 66 -14.65 -21.71 6.30
CA ARG A 66 -13.93 -20.44 6.33
C ARG A 66 -12.46 -20.68 6.67
N MET A 67 -11.58 -20.07 5.87
CA MET A 67 -10.14 -20.06 6.09
C MET A 67 -9.79 -19.23 7.35
N PRO A 68 -8.67 -19.53 8.04
CA PRO A 68 -8.31 -18.88 9.30
C PRO A 68 -8.19 -17.35 9.19
N ALA A 69 -8.67 -16.62 10.19
CA ALA A 69 -8.72 -15.16 10.15
C ALA A 69 -7.35 -14.47 10.28
N ASP A 70 -6.35 -15.17 10.79
CA ASP A 70 -5.00 -14.68 11.10
C ASP A 70 -3.95 -15.04 10.05
N HIS A 71 -4.38 -15.62 8.92
CA HIS A 71 -3.52 -16.08 7.84
C HIS A 71 -3.74 -15.27 6.56
N TYR A 72 -2.75 -15.31 5.67
CA TYR A 72 -2.90 -14.89 4.29
C TYR A 72 -3.52 -16.05 3.48
N ASN A 73 -4.76 -15.87 3.03
CA ASN A 73 -5.57 -16.95 2.50
C ASN A 73 -5.69 -16.86 0.97
N ILE A 74 -5.26 -17.91 0.27
CA ILE A 74 -5.36 -18.02 -1.19
C ILE A 74 -6.39 -19.08 -1.54
N LEU A 75 -7.45 -18.68 -2.22
CA LEU A 75 -8.45 -19.57 -2.79
C LEU A 75 -8.13 -19.83 -4.26
N VAL A 76 -8.26 -21.08 -4.69
CA VAL A 76 -8.11 -21.49 -6.10
C VAL A 76 -9.46 -22.05 -6.56
N ALA A 77 -10.05 -21.46 -7.59
CA ALA A 77 -11.21 -22.02 -8.27
C ALA A 77 -10.78 -23.13 -9.22
N ASP A 78 -11.72 -24.03 -9.54
CA ASP A 78 -11.49 -24.97 -10.63
C ASP A 78 -11.41 -24.21 -11.95
N LEU A 79 -10.39 -24.54 -12.73
CA LEU A 79 -10.21 -23.95 -14.06
C LEU A 79 -11.27 -24.50 -15.00
N GLU A 80 -11.88 -23.61 -15.77
CA GLU A 80 -12.82 -23.99 -16.81
C GLU A 80 -12.12 -24.87 -17.87
N GLY A 81 -12.68 -26.06 -18.10
CA GLY A 81 -12.12 -27.09 -18.98
C GLY A 81 -11.18 -28.08 -18.30
N ASP A 82 -10.87 -27.93 -17.01
CA ASP A 82 -10.02 -28.85 -16.23
C ASP A 82 -10.84 -30.02 -15.63
N THR A 83 -11.35 -30.90 -16.50
CA THR A 83 -12.13 -32.07 -16.09
C THR A 83 -11.29 -33.00 -15.20
N GLY A 84 -11.52 -33.00 -13.89
CA GLY A 84 -10.79 -33.80 -12.91
C GLY A 84 -9.83 -33.04 -12.00
N HIS A 85 -9.82 -31.70 -12.05
CA HIS A 85 -9.05 -30.83 -11.14
C HIS A 85 -7.52 -31.00 -11.22
N GLU A 86 -7.00 -31.55 -12.32
CA GLU A 86 -5.56 -31.86 -12.44
C GLU A 86 -4.72 -30.57 -12.47
N GLN A 87 -5.10 -29.59 -13.30
CA GLN A 87 -4.35 -28.34 -13.42
C GLN A 87 -4.56 -27.42 -12.22
N SER A 88 -5.78 -27.39 -11.70
CA SER A 88 -6.15 -26.65 -10.49
C SER A 88 -5.39 -27.19 -9.27
N GLY A 89 -5.25 -28.52 -9.18
CA GLY A 89 -4.42 -29.19 -8.17
C GLY A 89 -2.92 -28.88 -8.30
N HIS A 90 -2.39 -28.81 -9.52
CA HIS A 90 -0.99 -28.38 -9.74
C HIS A 90 -0.73 -26.94 -9.27
N ILE A 91 -1.70 -26.03 -9.44
CA ILE A 91 -1.61 -24.65 -8.94
C ILE A 91 -1.57 -24.64 -7.40
N VAL A 92 -2.46 -25.38 -6.75
CA VAL A 92 -2.49 -25.48 -5.29
C VAL A 92 -1.15 -26.01 -4.77
N PHE A 93 -0.66 -27.11 -5.34
CA PHE A 93 0.61 -27.70 -4.96
C PHE A 93 1.79 -26.72 -5.16
N ALA A 94 1.81 -25.98 -6.27
CA ALA A 94 2.83 -24.96 -6.54
C ALA A 94 2.83 -23.85 -5.48
N LEU A 95 1.66 -23.37 -5.07
CA LEU A 95 1.51 -22.36 -4.03
C LEU A 95 1.97 -22.88 -2.68
N GLU A 96 1.50 -24.04 -2.25
CA GLU A 96 1.87 -24.64 -0.97
C GLU A 96 3.38 -24.86 -0.88
N LYS A 97 3.99 -25.43 -1.92
CA LYS A 97 5.45 -25.60 -2.01
C LYS A 97 6.17 -24.25 -1.96
N GLY A 98 5.65 -23.23 -2.65
CA GLY A 98 6.21 -21.88 -2.65
C GLY A 98 6.21 -21.21 -1.27
N PHE A 99 5.24 -21.52 -0.42
CA PHE A 99 5.14 -20.92 0.93
C PHE A 99 5.71 -21.79 2.05
N GLY A 100 6.53 -22.80 1.73
CA GLY A 100 7.22 -23.62 2.73
C GLY A 100 6.64 -25.02 2.94
N GLY A 101 5.73 -25.45 2.07
CA GLY A 101 5.10 -26.77 2.10
C GLY A 101 3.81 -26.81 2.94
N PHE A 102 3.30 -28.03 3.17
CA PHE A 102 2.12 -28.30 4.01
C PHE A 102 2.44 -28.10 5.50
N ASP A 103 2.70 -26.84 5.89
CA ASP A 103 2.89 -26.44 7.27
C ASP A 103 1.64 -25.70 7.76
N PRO A 104 0.84 -26.27 8.68
CA PRO A 104 -0.32 -25.60 9.25
C PRO A 104 0.06 -24.39 10.13
N THR A 105 1.34 -24.17 10.41
CA THR A 105 1.86 -22.96 11.06
C THR A 105 2.38 -21.93 10.05
N SER A 106 2.36 -22.26 8.74
CA SER A 106 2.66 -21.31 7.68
C SER A 106 1.68 -20.14 7.78
N PRO A 107 2.15 -18.88 7.69
CA PRO A 107 1.28 -17.71 7.64
C PRO A 107 0.41 -17.66 6.38
N VAL A 108 0.62 -18.56 5.41
CA VAL A 108 -0.17 -18.66 4.19
C VAL A 108 -0.96 -19.97 4.17
N GLN A 109 -2.26 -19.88 3.88
CA GLN A 109 -3.12 -21.03 3.66
C GLN A 109 -3.63 -21.02 2.22
N VAL A 110 -3.63 -22.19 1.58
CA VAL A 110 -4.11 -22.37 0.21
C VAL A 110 -5.25 -23.37 0.24
N GLN A 111 -6.34 -23.08 -0.47
CA GLN A 111 -7.51 -23.96 -0.51
C GLN A 111 -8.09 -24.02 -1.93
N LEU A 112 -8.48 -25.21 -2.37
CA LEU A 112 -9.24 -25.43 -3.60
C LEU A 112 -10.74 -25.30 -3.30
N ALA A 113 -11.44 -24.44 -4.04
CA ALA A 113 -12.88 -24.22 -3.89
C ALA A 113 -13.73 -25.43 -4.34
N MET A 114 -13.17 -26.28 -5.22
CA MET A 114 -13.87 -27.39 -5.89
C MET A 114 -15.15 -26.94 -6.60
N ARG A 115 -15.10 -25.72 -7.16
CA ARG A 115 -16.15 -25.07 -7.93
C ARG A 115 -15.51 -24.22 -9.02
N GLU A 116 -16.11 -24.25 -10.20
CA GLU A 116 -15.74 -23.40 -11.33
C GLU A 116 -16.36 -22.01 -11.20
N LEU A 117 -15.58 -20.97 -11.47
CA LEU A 117 -16.08 -19.61 -11.65
C LEU A 117 -16.18 -19.33 -13.16
N LYS A 118 -17.40 -19.45 -13.71
CA LYS A 118 -17.61 -19.43 -15.17
C LYS A 118 -17.44 -18.03 -15.76
N ILE A 119 -16.64 -17.93 -16.81
CA ILE A 119 -16.66 -16.78 -17.72
C ILE A 119 -17.74 -17.11 -18.76
N ALA A 120 -18.87 -16.41 -18.77
CA ALA A 120 -19.83 -16.64 -19.86
C ALA A 120 -19.08 -16.38 -21.20
N TRP A 121 -19.05 -17.38 -22.08
CA TRP A 121 -18.19 -17.54 -23.26
C TRP A 121 -18.37 -16.48 -24.38
N SER A 122 -18.22 -15.22 -24.03
CA SER A 122 -18.03 -14.11 -24.93
C SER A 122 -17.17 -13.12 -24.17
N GLY A 123 -16.13 -12.56 -24.79
CA GLY A 123 -15.29 -11.50 -24.20
C GLY A 123 -16.02 -10.18 -23.90
N ASP A 124 -17.29 -10.28 -23.50
CA ASP A 124 -18.16 -9.23 -23.02
C ASP A 124 -17.73 -8.80 -21.62
N ALA A 125 -17.47 -7.50 -21.47
CA ALA A 125 -17.14 -6.88 -20.20
C ALA A 125 -18.22 -7.12 -19.12
N ALA A 126 -19.49 -7.29 -19.51
CA ALA A 126 -20.59 -7.56 -18.59
C ALA A 126 -20.51 -8.97 -17.95
N ALA A 127 -20.15 -9.98 -18.75
CA ALA A 127 -19.91 -11.33 -18.27
C ALA A 127 -18.73 -11.39 -17.30
N ARG A 128 -17.64 -10.67 -17.63
CA ARG A 128 -16.48 -10.52 -16.73
C ARG A 128 -16.86 -9.85 -15.41
N ALA A 129 -17.58 -8.74 -15.48
CA ALA A 129 -18.01 -8.02 -14.28
C ALA A 129 -18.94 -8.89 -13.40
N HIS A 130 -19.73 -9.78 -14.00
CA HIS A 130 -20.52 -10.75 -13.25
C HIS A 130 -19.66 -11.79 -12.53
N ALA A 131 -18.70 -12.40 -13.23
CA ALA A 131 -17.77 -13.37 -12.64
C ALA A 131 -16.92 -12.73 -11.52
N GLU A 132 -16.45 -11.50 -11.69
CA GLU A 132 -15.73 -10.77 -10.64
C GLU A 132 -16.60 -10.50 -9.41
N ARG A 133 -17.88 -10.10 -9.60
CA ARG A 133 -18.81 -9.94 -8.47
C ARG A 133 -19.07 -11.25 -7.73
N GLU A 134 -19.22 -12.36 -8.46
CA GLU A 134 -19.36 -13.67 -7.84
C GLU A 134 -18.08 -14.09 -7.10
N GLY A 135 -16.92 -13.89 -7.71
CA GLY A 135 -15.62 -14.13 -7.09
C GLY A 135 -15.39 -13.30 -5.82
N GLN A 136 -15.84 -12.04 -5.79
CA GLN A 136 -15.80 -11.21 -4.58
C GLN A 136 -16.64 -11.82 -3.44
N SER A 137 -17.84 -12.33 -3.77
CA SER A 137 -18.67 -13.04 -2.79
C SER A 137 -17.99 -14.30 -2.25
N TRP A 138 -17.21 -15.01 -3.09
CA TRP A 138 -16.43 -16.17 -2.64
C TRP A 138 -15.33 -15.76 -1.67
N LEU A 139 -14.59 -14.69 -1.95
CA LEU A 139 -13.53 -14.18 -1.06
C LEU A 139 -14.08 -13.87 0.34
N GLU A 140 -15.27 -13.29 0.44
CA GLU A 140 -15.95 -13.04 1.73
C GLU A 140 -16.45 -14.32 2.41
N THR A 141 -17.04 -15.23 1.62
CA THR A 141 -17.61 -16.48 2.13
C THR A 141 -16.52 -17.37 2.72
N PHE A 142 -15.44 -17.57 1.96
CA PHE A 142 -14.30 -18.40 2.34
C PHE A 142 -13.31 -17.68 3.27
N ASN A 143 -13.45 -16.37 3.48
CA ASN A 143 -12.44 -15.54 4.17
C ASN A 143 -11.06 -15.61 3.48
N ALA A 144 -11.06 -15.60 2.15
CA ALA A 144 -9.86 -15.62 1.33
C ALA A 144 -9.42 -14.21 0.93
N ASP A 145 -8.11 -13.95 0.90
CA ASP A 145 -7.53 -12.66 0.50
C ASP A 145 -7.36 -12.54 -1.01
N VAL A 146 -7.03 -13.65 -1.68
CA VAL A 146 -6.86 -13.75 -3.13
C VAL A 146 -7.57 -14.98 -3.68
N LEU A 147 -8.20 -14.83 -4.84
CA LEU A 147 -8.85 -15.87 -5.62
C LEU A 147 -8.10 -16.00 -6.95
N ILE A 148 -7.58 -17.19 -7.23
CA ILE A 148 -7.02 -17.58 -8.52
C ILE A 148 -8.09 -18.37 -9.28
N TRP A 149 -8.39 -17.95 -10.50
CA TRP A 149 -9.43 -18.56 -11.32
C TRP A 149 -9.06 -18.44 -12.80
N GLY A 150 -9.75 -19.13 -13.70
CA GLY A 150 -9.39 -19.07 -15.12
C GLY A 150 -9.91 -20.22 -15.95
N SER A 151 -9.27 -20.43 -17.10
CA SER A 151 -9.64 -21.48 -18.05
C SER A 151 -8.40 -22.14 -18.67
N LEU A 152 -8.62 -23.27 -19.33
CA LEU A 152 -7.71 -23.77 -20.34
C LEU A 152 -7.86 -22.93 -21.63
N ALA A 153 -6.77 -22.70 -22.36
CA ALA A 153 -6.77 -21.81 -23.52
C ALA A 153 -7.62 -22.34 -24.70
N GLU A 154 -7.59 -23.66 -24.93
CA GLU A 154 -8.40 -24.43 -25.87
C GLU A 154 -8.62 -25.86 -25.32
N GLU A 155 -9.73 -26.50 -25.66
CA GLU A 155 -10.07 -27.87 -25.23
C GLU A 155 -9.00 -28.86 -25.71
N GLY A 156 -8.28 -29.50 -24.78
CA GLY A 156 -7.15 -30.40 -25.07
C GLY A 156 -5.77 -29.73 -25.13
N THR A 157 -5.69 -28.40 -25.15
CA THR A 157 -4.44 -27.67 -24.92
C THR A 157 -4.28 -27.43 -23.42
N ARG A 158 -3.16 -27.86 -22.84
CA ARG A 158 -2.90 -27.72 -21.40
C ARG A 158 -2.38 -26.31 -21.02
N VAL A 159 -2.57 -25.29 -21.87
CA VAL A 159 -2.13 -23.92 -21.60
C VAL A 159 -3.12 -23.27 -20.63
N LEU A 160 -2.63 -22.74 -19.52
CA LEU A 160 -3.45 -22.16 -18.46
C LEU A 160 -3.60 -20.66 -18.67
N ARG A 161 -4.82 -20.15 -18.54
CA ARG A 161 -5.14 -18.71 -18.52
C ARG A 161 -5.64 -18.34 -17.12
N LEU A 162 -4.74 -17.84 -16.28
CA LEU A 162 -5.02 -17.57 -14.86
C LEU A 162 -5.30 -16.09 -14.60
N ARG A 163 -6.31 -15.82 -13.79
CA ARG A 163 -6.72 -14.50 -13.32
C ARG A 163 -6.64 -14.47 -11.79
N PHE A 164 -6.45 -13.27 -11.24
CA PHE A 164 -6.26 -13.05 -9.81
C PHE A 164 -7.23 -11.96 -9.34
N LEU A 165 -8.00 -12.24 -8.29
CA LEU A 165 -8.97 -11.32 -7.69
C LEU A 165 -8.66 -11.17 -6.19
N SER A 166 -8.76 -9.97 -5.62
CA SER A 166 -8.44 -9.70 -4.21
C SER A 166 -9.65 -9.23 -3.40
N ARG A 167 -9.67 -9.54 -2.09
CA ARG A 167 -10.87 -9.41 -1.21
C ARG A 167 -11.35 -7.99 -0.94
N HIS A 168 -10.44 -7.03 -1.00
CA HIS A 168 -10.79 -5.63 -0.82
C HIS A 168 -10.43 -4.95 -2.12
N GLY A 169 -11.43 -4.75 -2.98
CA GLY A 169 -11.33 -4.02 -4.23
C GLY A 169 -11.04 -2.53 -4.02
N GLY A 170 -10.12 -2.18 -3.12
CA GLY A 170 -9.66 -0.82 -2.91
C GLY A 170 -8.40 -0.55 -3.72
N SER A 171 -8.65 -0.04 -4.91
CA SER A 171 -7.71 0.37 -5.94
C SER A 171 -6.96 -0.77 -6.66
N PRO A 172 -7.37 -1.07 -7.91
CA PRO A 172 -6.50 -1.67 -8.91
C PRO A 172 -5.13 -0.97 -9.01
N SER A 173 -4.91 0.21 -8.43
CA SER A 173 -3.63 0.93 -8.52
C SER A 173 -2.61 0.66 -7.42
N ALA A 174 -3.02 0.30 -6.20
CA ALA A 174 -2.04 -0.16 -5.22
C ALA A 174 -1.47 -1.52 -5.66
N ALA A 175 -2.27 -2.31 -6.35
CA ALA A 175 -1.91 -3.58 -6.97
C ALA A 175 -1.39 -3.48 -8.42
N LYS A 176 -1.71 -2.46 -9.24
CA LYS A 176 -1.25 -2.38 -10.66
C LYS A 176 0.26 -2.28 -10.79
N GLY A 177 0.92 -1.57 -9.87
CA GLY A 177 2.38 -1.55 -9.80
C GLY A 177 3.00 -2.95 -9.58
N TYR A 178 2.17 -3.92 -9.19
CA TYR A 178 2.53 -5.30 -8.88
C TYR A 178 1.90 -6.35 -9.81
N GLN A 179 0.86 -6.00 -10.58
CA GLN A 179 0.23 -6.90 -11.54
C GLN A 179 1.11 -7.00 -12.78
N VAL A 180 1.68 -8.15 -13.08
CA VAL A 180 2.38 -8.39 -14.35
C VAL A 180 1.39 -8.29 -15.50
N GLY A 181 1.83 -7.75 -16.63
CA GLY A 181 0.99 -7.32 -17.74
C GLY A 181 0.19 -8.46 -18.34
N ASN A 182 -1.03 -8.59 -17.84
CA ASN A 182 -2.29 -8.95 -18.48
C ASN A 182 -3.23 -9.31 -17.32
N GLU A 183 -4.51 -8.99 -17.43
CA GLU A 183 -5.54 -9.49 -16.49
C GLU A 183 -5.62 -11.03 -16.42
N MET A 184 -4.74 -11.71 -17.17
CA MET A 184 -4.63 -13.12 -17.45
C MET A 184 -3.13 -13.48 -17.60
N LEU A 185 -2.61 -14.30 -16.69
CA LEU A 185 -1.32 -14.96 -16.81
C LEU A 185 -1.48 -16.21 -17.69
N GLU A 186 -0.80 -16.24 -18.84
CA GLU A 186 -0.72 -17.42 -19.68
C GLU A 186 0.50 -18.27 -19.30
N LEU A 187 0.27 -19.52 -18.91
CA LEU A 187 1.32 -20.49 -18.58
C LEU A 187 1.23 -21.72 -19.47
N GLU A 188 2.39 -22.26 -19.83
CA GLU A 188 2.48 -23.52 -20.55
C GLU A 188 2.03 -24.72 -19.69
N PRO A 189 1.56 -25.81 -20.33
CA PRO A 189 1.26 -27.09 -19.68
C PRO A 189 2.35 -27.57 -18.73
N SER A 190 1.97 -28.09 -17.55
CA SER A 190 2.90 -28.79 -16.64
C SER A 190 4.13 -27.94 -16.31
N PHE A 191 3.89 -26.67 -15.97
CA PHE A 191 4.93 -25.71 -15.66
C PHE A 191 5.86 -26.22 -14.54
N GLY A 192 7.17 -26.22 -14.80
CA GLY A 192 8.18 -26.68 -13.84
C GLY A 192 8.29 -25.76 -12.62
N THR A 193 9.15 -26.12 -11.66
CA THR A 193 9.34 -25.36 -10.41
C THR A 193 9.65 -23.88 -10.62
N ASP A 194 10.35 -23.53 -11.71
CA ASP A 194 10.75 -22.16 -12.00
C ASP A 194 9.54 -21.28 -12.40
N LEU A 195 8.64 -21.83 -13.20
CA LEU A 195 7.41 -21.16 -13.65
C LEU A 195 6.34 -21.18 -12.56
N ALA A 196 6.36 -22.18 -11.67
CA ALA A 196 5.49 -22.23 -10.50
C ALA A 196 5.65 -20.99 -9.62
N GLU A 197 6.89 -20.49 -9.47
CA GLU A 197 7.15 -19.27 -8.70
C GLU A 197 6.50 -18.03 -9.33
N ILE A 198 6.14 -18.03 -10.61
CA ILE A 198 5.34 -16.93 -11.21
C ILE A 198 3.95 -16.91 -10.59
N VAL A 199 3.29 -18.07 -10.44
CA VAL A 199 1.96 -18.16 -9.82
C VAL A 199 2.02 -17.70 -8.38
N VAL A 200 3.04 -18.13 -7.63
CA VAL A 200 3.27 -17.67 -6.25
C VAL A 200 3.49 -16.15 -6.23
N ALA A 201 4.33 -15.61 -7.12
CA ALA A 201 4.61 -14.18 -7.18
C ALA A 201 3.38 -13.35 -7.52
N GLN A 202 2.57 -13.79 -8.50
CA GLN A 202 1.31 -13.14 -8.84
C GLN A 202 0.30 -13.20 -7.70
N ALA A 203 0.19 -14.34 -7.02
CA ALA A 203 -0.71 -14.48 -5.88
C ALA A 203 -0.32 -13.48 -4.77
N VAL A 204 0.97 -13.32 -4.47
CA VAL A 204 1.39 -12.33 -3.46
C VAL A 204 1.27 -10.89 -3.97
N ALA A 205 1.51 -10.65 -5.25
CA ALA A 205 1.31 -9.34 -5.87
C ALA A 205 -0.15 -8.90 -5.81
N ALA A 206 -1.09 -9.82 -5.97
CA ALA A 206 -2.53 -9.60 -5.86
C ALA A 206 -3.02 -9.44 -4.41
N ALA A 207 -2.22 -9.83 -3.41
CA ALA A 207 -2.60 -9.78 -2.00
C ALA A 207 -2.94 -8.36 -1.51
N ASN A 208 -3.68 -8.24 -0.43
CA ASN A 208 -3.74 -7.00 0.35
C ASN A 208 -2.42 -6.77 1.11
N PRO A 209 -1.99 -5.51 1.37
CA PRO A 209 -0.72 -5.23 2.03
C PRO A 209 -0.57 -5.90 3.40
N THR A 210 -1.69 -6.13 4.07
CA THR A 210 -1.80 -6.76 5.38
C THR A 210 -2.81 -7.89 5.37
N TYR A 211 -2.62 -8.89 6.24
CA TYR A 211 -3.57 -9.95 6.55
C TYR A 211 -3.81 -10.01 8.07
N GLY A 212 -4.90 -10.67 8.49
CA GLY A 212 -5.30 -10.79 9.89
C GLY A 212 -5.39 -9.44 10.63
N THR A 213 -4.71 -9.34 11.77
CA THR A 213 -4.68 -8.13 12.61
C THR A 213 -3.64 -7.10 12.15
N GLY A 214 -3.57 -6.83 10.85
CA GLY A 214 -2.67 -5.82 10.28
C GLY A 214 -1.22 -6.25 10.08
N THR A 215 -0.98 -7.56 10.02
CA THR A 215 0.35 -8.11 9.78
C THR A 215 0.72 -7.90 8.32
N TYR A 216 1.83 -7.22 8.07
CA TYR A 216 2.34 -6.99 6.72
C TYR A 216 2.84 -8.30 6.08
N ILE A 217 2.52 -8.50 4.81
CA ILE A 217 2.97 -9.69 4.04
C ILE A 217 4.48 -9.67 3.73
N GLY A 218 5.20 -8.58 4.04
CA GLY A 218 6.63 -8.40 3.77
C GLY A 218 7.51 -9.53 4.30
N GLU A 219 7.23 -10.08 5.49
CA GLU A 219 8.00 -11.22 6.00
C GLU A 219 7.74 -12.50 5.19
N VAL A 220 6.51 -12.70 4.71
CA VAL A 220 6.13 -13.80 3.81
C VAL A 220 6.78 -13.65 2.43
N LEU A 221 6.99 -12.41 1.99
CA LEU A 221 7.63 -12.09 0.70
C LEU A 221 9.13 -12.40 0.67
N LYS A 222 9.85 -12.30 1.80
CA LYS A 222 11.32 -12.43 1.82
C LYS A 222 11.82 -13.78 1.25
N PRO A 223 11.32 -14.95 1.66
CA PRO A 223 11.77 -16.23 1.12
C PRO A 223 11.48 -16.35 -0.39
N GLN A 224 10.29 -15.90 -0.83
CA GLN A 224 9.90 -15.92 -2.23
C GLN A 224 10.83 -15.03 -3.08
N VAL A 225 11.06 -13.78 -2.67
CA VAL A 225 11.96 -12.85 -3.36
C VAL A 225 13.35 -13.46 -3.53
N ARG A 226 13.89 -14.12 -2.49
CA ARG A 226 15.19 -14.81 -2.59
C ARG A 226 15.21 -15.93 -3.63
N ARG A 227 14.11 -16.69 -3.77
CA ARG A 227 14.02 -17.75 -4.79
C ARG A 227 13.89 -17.17 -6.19
N LEU A 228 13.04 -16.16 -6.38
CA LEU A 228 12.92 -15.44 -7.66
C LEU A 228 14.26 -14.84 -8.09
N GLU A 229 14.99 -14.20 -7.18
CA GLU A 229 16.34 -13.68 -7.46
C GLU A 229 17.32 -14.78 -7.85
N ALA A 230 17.24 -15.95 -7.22
CA ALA A 230 18.10 -17.09 -7.56
C ALA A 230 17.83 -17.60 -8.98
N ILE A 231 16.56 -17.73 -9.36
CA ILE A 231 16.12 -18.13 -10.71
C ILE A 231 16.56 -17.09 -11.73
N VAL A 232 16.29 -15.80 -11.50
CA VAL A 232 16.65 -14.70 -12.41
C VAL A 232 18.17 -14.59 -12.60
N ARG A 233 18.96 -14.84 -11.55
CA ARG A 233 20.43 -14.80 -11.61
C ARG A 233 21.03 -15.99 -12.36
N ARG A 234 20.38 -17.16 -12.31
CA ARG A 234 20.83 -18.40 -12.94
C ARG A 234 19.64 -19.12 -13.58
N PRO A 235 19.11 -18.59 -14.69
CA PRO A 235 17.96 -19.21 -15.35
C PRO A 235 18.34 -20.60 -15.86
N SER A 236 17.42 -21.56 -15.71
CA SER A 236 17.59 -22.89 -16.27
C SER A 236 17.55 -22.84 -17.80
N ALA A 237 18.21 -23.80 -18.46
CA ALA A 237 18.22 -23.85 -19.93
C ALA A 237 16.82 -24.09 -20.55
N ALA A 238 15.85 -24.55 -19.75
CA ALA A 238 14.47 -24.77 -20.16
C ALA A 238 13.64 -23.47 -20.13
N LEU A 239 14.11 -22.41 -19.49
CA LEU A 239 13.38 -21.15 -19.35
C LEU A 239 13.59 -20.27 -20.59
N SER A 240 12.53 -20.02 -21.35
CA SER A 240 12.58 -19.09 -22.49
C SER A 240 12.85 -17.65 -22.05
N ASP A 241 13.44 -16.83 -22.93
CA ASP A 241 13.66 -15.41 -22.66
C ASP A 241 12.37 -14.66 -22.32
N LYS A 242 11.25 -15.06 -22.95
CA LYS A 242 9.91 -14.53 -22.65
C LYS A 242 9.50 -14.82 -21.22
N ASN A 243 9.66 -16.07 -20.77
CA ASN A 243 9.30 -16.48 -19.41
C ASN A 243 10.26 -15.87 -18.37
N LEU A 244 11.54 -15.67 -18.73
CA LEU A 244 12.48 -14.93 -17.90
C LEU A 244 12.08 -13.46 -17.73
N ALA A 245 11.60 -12.80 -18.79
CA ALA A 245 11.08 -11.43 -18.69
C ALA A 245 9.86 -11.36 -17.73
N ILE A 246 8.92 -12.30 -17.85
CA ILE A 246 7.74 -12.41 -16.96
C ILE A 246 8.17 -12.64 -15.50
N LEU A 247 9.18 -13.49 -15.26
CA LEU A 247 9.75 -13.73 -13.94
C LEU A 247 10.41 -12.48 -13.37
N ARG A 248 11.14 -11.71 -14.19
CA ARG A 248 11.74 -10.44 -13.77
C ARG A 248 10.69 -9.39 -13.42
N GLU A 249 9.58 -9.31 -14.16
CA GLU A 249 8.45 -8.43 -13.80
C GLU A 249 7.82 -8.83 -12.47
N SER A 250 7.65 -10.14 -12.26
CA SER A 250 7.12 -10.68 -10.99
C SER A 250 8.07 -10.38 -9.83
N LEU A 251 9.38 -10.57 -10.02
CA LEU A 251 10.40 -10.22 -9.04
C LEU A 251 10.39 -8.73 -8.73
N ALA A 252 10.32 -7.87 -9.75
CA ALA A 252 10.28 -6.43 -9.57
C ALA A 252 9.08 -5.99 -8.72
N SER A 253 7.94 -6.63 -8.98
CA SER A 253 6.71 -6.42 -8.24
C SER A 253 6.85 -6.83 -6.77
N SER A 254 7.33 -8.05 -6.52
CA SER A 254 7.57 -8.52 -5.14
C SER A 254 8.61 -7.65 -4.41
N LEU A 255 9.65 -7.17 -5.10
CA LEU A 255 10.66 -6.27 -4.54
C LEU A 255 10.08 -4.92 -4.14
N ALA A 256 9.36 -4.24 -5.03
CA ALA A 256 8.78 -2.94 -4.70
C ALA A 256 7.80 -3.07 -3.52
N ARG A 257 7.03 -4.17 -3.43
CA ARG A 257 6.10 -4.41 -2.33
C ARG A 257 6.80 -4.71 -1.01
N LEU A 258 7.82 -5.56 -1.04
CA LEU A 258 8.65 -5.85 0.12
C LEU A 258 9.31 -4.56 0.64
N GLY A 259 9.88 -3.77 -0.26
CA GLY A 259 10.53 -2.50 0.05
C GLY A 259 9.57 -1.48 0.67
N ASP A 260 8.36 -1.34 0.13
CA ASP A 260 7.34 -0.45 0.69
C ASP A 260 6.96 -0.82 2.14
N GLN A 261 6.69 -2.11 2.38
CA GLN A 261 6.20 -2.56 3.68
C GLN A 261 7.28 -2.56 4.77
N THR A 262 8.51 -2.88 4.38
CA THR A 262 9.67 -2.88 5.27
C THR A 262 10.29 -1.49 5.44
N GLY A 263 9.99 -0.56 4.52
CA GLY A 263 10.66 0.72 4.47
C GLY A 263 12.08 0.64 3.90
N ASP A 264 12.38 -0.37 3.09
CA ASP A 264 13.68 -0.51 2.44
C ASP A 264 13.65 0.01 1.00
N SER A 265 14.12 1.25 0.83
CA SER A 265 14.21 1.89 -0.49
C SER A 265 15.18 1.16 -1.43
N ALA A 266 16.24 0.51 -0.91
CA ALA A 266 17.19 -0.22 -1.75
C ALA A 266 16.52 -1.44 -2.39
N THR A 267 15.60 -2.10 -1.68
CA THR A 267 14.79 -3.19 -2.24
C THR A 267 13.90 -2.68 -3.40
N ILE A 268 13.27 -1.50 -3.28
CA ILE A 268 12.49 -0.92 -4.38
C ILE A 268 13.39 -0.54 -5.57
N GLU A 269 14.61 -0.02 -5.33
CA GLU A 269 15.57 0.31 -6.40
C GLU A 269 15.98 -0.93 -7.20
N ARG A 270 16.09 -2.09 -6.56
CA ARG A 270 16.32 -3.36 -7.25
C ARG A 270 15.14 -3.72 -8.15
N GLY A 271 13.90 -3.51 -7.69
CA GLY A 271 12.70 -3.70 -8.51
C GLY A 271 12.67 -2.77 -9.73
N VAL A 272 13.07 -1.50 -9.57
CA VAL A 272 13.24 -0.55 -10.68
C VAL A 272 14.28 -1.03 -11.68
N ALA A 273 15.40 -1.61 -11.22
CA ALA A 273 16.42 -2.16 -12.12
C ALA A 273 15.88 -3.34 -12.94
N GLU A 274 15.09 -4.22 -12.33
CA GLU A 274 14.43 -5.33 -13.04
C GLU A 274 13.42 -4.83 -14.08
N LEU A 275 12.58 -3.84 -13.75
CA LEU A 275 11.63 -3.26 -14.70
C LEU A 275 12.32 -2.60 -15.90
N ARG A 276 13.48 -1.97 -15.68
CA ARG A 276 14.29 -1.43 -16.80
C ARG A 276 14.83 -2.54 -17.70
N ALA A 277 15.30 -3.64 -17.13
CA ALA A 277 15.77 -4.79 -17.92
C ALA A 277 14.63 -5.42 -18.75
N VAL A 278 13.45 -5.54 -18.15
CA VAL A 278 12.24 -6.01 -18.83
C VAL A 278 11.82 -5.05 -19.95
N ALA A 279 11.81 -3.73 -19.68
CA ALA A 279 11.42 -2.75 -20.69
C ALA A 279 12.33 -2.85 -21.92
N SER A 280 13.65 -2.98 -21.73
CA SER A 280 14.59 -3.21 -22.83
C SER A 280 14.30 -4.50 -23.62
N TYR A 281 13.80 -5.54 -22.95
CA TYR A 281 13.44 -6.80 -23.63
C TYR A 281 12.21 -6.63 -24.53
N TRP A 282 11.18 -5.91 -24.07
CA TRP A 282 9.92 -5.73 -24.82
C TRP A 282 9.99 -4.65 -25.91
N GLN A 283 10.92 -3.71 -25.82
CA GLN A 283 10.98 -2.50 -26.67
C GLN A 283 10.79 -2.77 -28.18
N ASP A 284 11.39 -3.83 -28.70
CA ASP A 284 11.30 -4.19 -30.13
C ASP A 284 10.50 -5.49 -30.39
N LYS A 285 9.76 -5.99 -29.39
CA LYS A 285 9.09 -7.30 -29.45
C LYS A 285 7.58 -7.22 -29.26
N ASP A 286 7.14 -6.40 -28.32
CA ASP A 286 5.74 -6.29 -27.94
C ASP A 286 5.53 -4.89 -27.33
N GLU A 287 4.96 -4.00 -28.13
CA GLU A 287 4.76 -2.59 -27.78
C GLU A 287 3.78 -2.43 -26.60
N GLN A 288 2.75 -3.29 -26.53
CA GLN A 288 1.78 -3.28 -25.45
C GLN A 288 2.42 -3.71 -24.13
N ARG A 289 3.24 -4.77 -24.14
CA ARG A 289 3.99 -5.18 -22.96
C ARG A 289 5.02 -4.14 -22.56
N TRP A 290 5.72 -3.55 -23.52
CA TRP A 290 6.67 -2.46 -23.26
C TRP A 290 5.98 -1.29 -22.55
N ALA A 291 4.84 -0.82 -23.07
CA ALA A 291 4.07 0.27 -22.47
C ALA A 291 3.58 -0.08 -21.05
N ALA A 292 3.11 -1.31 -20.84
CA ALA A 292 2.71 -1.80 -19.52
C ALA A 292 3.91 -1.86 -18.54
N THR A 293 5.11 -2.25 -19.01
CA THR A 293 6.33 -2.21 -18.20
C THR A 293 6.74 -0.78 -17.84
N GLN A 294 6.58 0.18 -18.76
CA GLN A 294 6.83 1.60 -18.48
C GLN A 294 5.88 2.15 -17.42
N ASP A 295 4.60 1.80 -17.47
CA ASP A 295 3.61 2.17 -16.44
C ASP A 295 4.00 1.62 -15.05
N ARG A 296 4.41 0.35 -14.98
CA ARG A 296 4.93 -0.27 -13.74
C ARG A 296 6.20 0.42 -13.24
N LEU A 297 7.12 0.74 -14.16
CA LEU A 297 8.34 1.47 -13.84
C LEU A 297 8.01 2.83 -13.23
N GLY A 298 7.04 3.56 -13.81
CA GLY A 298 6.52 4.80 -13.27
C GLY A 298 5.99 4.64 -11.84
N ASN A 299 5.18 3.62 -11.61
CA ASN A 299 4.63 3.30 -10.28
C ASN A 299 5.71 2.95 -9.24
N ALA A 300 6.72 2.16 -9.59
CA ALA A 300 7.84 1.86 -8.69
C ALA A 300 8.70 3.11 -8.38
N LEU A 301 8.86 4.00 -9.37
CA LEU A 301 9.55 5.28 -9.19
C LEU A 301 8.74 6.27 -8.34
N MET A 302 7.41 6.26 -8.43
CA MET A 302 6.54 7.00 -7.52
C MET A 302 6.78 6.60 -6.07
N ARG A 303 6.80 5.29 -5.78
CA ARG A 303 7.08 4.76 -4.44
C ARG A 303 8.45 5.20 -3.90
N LEU A 304 9.50 5.14 -4.72
CA LEU A 304 10.81 5.71 -4.35
C LEU A 304 10.77 7.23 -4.12
N GLY A 305 10.00 7.94 -4.93
CA GLY A 305 9.78 9.38 -4.79
C GLY A 305 9.13 9.73 -3.46
N GLU A 306 8.09 9.00 -3.04
CA GLU A 306 7.41 9.21 -1.76
C GLU A 306 8.33 9.02 -0.54
N ARG A 307 9.40 8.24 -0.72
CA ARG A 307 10.39 7.92 0.31
C ARG A 307 11.64 8.80 0.27
N SER A 308 11.78 9.61 -0.77
CA SER A 308 12.83 10.62 -0.91
C SER A 308 12.26 12.01 -0.69
N SER A 309 13.11 12.97 -0.36
CA SER A 309 12.76 14.38 -0.19
C SER A 309 12.70 15.13 -1.53
N GLY A 310 13.53 14.78 -2.52
CA GLY A 310 13.59 15.45 -3.82
C GLY A 310 12.53 15.03 -4.85
N THR A 311 12.46 15.72 -5.99
CA THR A 311 11.50 15.44 -7.08
C THR A 311 12.05 14.51 -8.17
N ALA A 312 13.34 14.17 -8.13
CA ALA A 312 14.03 13.47 -9.23
C ALA A 312 13.42 12.08 -9.58
N LYS A 313 12.92 11.34 -8.60
CA LYS A 313 12.26 10.04 -8.85
C LYS A 313 10.86 10.23 -9.48
N PHE A 314 10.13 11.30 -9.09
CA PHE A 314 8.86 11.64 -9.73
C PHE A 314 9.04 12.15 -11.17
N GLU A 315 10.14 12.84 -11.46
CA GLU A 315 10.48 13.22 -12.84
C GLU A 315 10.75 11.98 -13.70
N GLN A 316 11.46 10.98 -13.16
CA GLN A 316 11.63 9.70 -13.84
C GLN A 316 10.29 8.95 -13.99
N ALA A 317 9.41 9.01 -12.98
CA ALA A 317 8.09 8.41 -13.06
C ALA A 317 7.23 9.06 -14.15
N ARG A 318 7.23 10.40 -14.22
CA ARG A 318 6.59 11.17 -15.28
C ARG A 318 7.07 10.72 -16.66
N ALA A 319 8.38 10.60 -16.85
CA ALA A 319 8.95 10.15 -18.12
C ALA A 319 8.50 8.73 -18.50
N ALA A 320 8.43 7.81 -17.53
CA ALA A 320 7.96 6.45 -17.75
C ALA A 320 6.46 6.41 -18.09
N PHE A 321 5.60 7.16 -17.39
CA PHE A 321 4.18 7.27 -17.73
C PHE A 321 3.96 7.89 -19.12
N GLN A 322 4.71 8.92 -19.48
CA GLN A 322 4.67 9.51 -20.82
C GLN A 322 5.11 8.50 -21.91
N ALA A 323 6.10 7.66 -21.63
CA ALA A 323 6.50 6.59 -22.52
C ALA A 323 5.36 5.57 -22.70
N ALA A 324 4.68 5.15 -21.63
CA ALA A 324 3.52 4.27 -21.72
C ALA A 324 2.37 4.90 -22.56
N LEU A 325 2.10 6.19 -22.35
CA LEU A 325 1.07 6.95 -23.08
C LEU A 325 1.40 7.18 -24.57
N SER A 326 2.63 6.90 -25.01
CA SER A 326 2.96 6.92 -26.44
C SER A 326 2.30 5.76 -27.21
N HIS A 327 1.94 4.69 -26.50
CA HIS A 327 1.26 3.52 -27.06
C HIS A 327 -0.20 3.38 -26.59
N PHE A 328 -0.44 3.55 -25.28
CA PHE A 328 -1.80 3.59 -24.75
C PHE A 328 -2.48 4.87 -25.22
N ALA A 329 -3.10 4.86 -26.40
CA ALA A 329 -3.76 6.02 -26.98
C ALA A 329 -5.21 6.16 -26.52
N ARG A 330 -5.69 7.40 -26.46
CA ARG A 330 -7.03 7.78 -25.99
C ARG A 330 -8.17 7.00 -26.67
N ASP A 331 -8.08 6.77 -27.97
CA ASP A 331 -9.17 6.20 -28.76
C ASP A 331 -9.09 4.67 -28.90
N THR A 332 -7.91 4.07 -28.72
CA THR A 332 -7.69 2.62 -28.90
C THR A 332 -7.51 1.87 -27.58
N HIS A 333 -7.05 2.56 -26.54
CA HIS A 333 -6.80 2.03 -25.20
C HIS A 333 -7.37 2.99 -24.14
N PRO A 334 -8.67 3.34 -24.18
CA PRO A 334 -9.24 4.42 -23.35
C PRO A 334 -9.06 4.17 -21.85
N ARG A 335 -9.14 2.90 -21.41
CA ARG A 335 -8.95 2.53 -20.00
C ARG A 335 -7.51 2.71 -19.56
N GLU A 336 -6.56 2.15 -20.29
CA GLU A 336 -5.13 2.23 -20.00
C GLU A 336 -4.67 3.69 -20.07
N TRP A 337 -5.07 4.42 -21.11
CA TRP A 337 -4.76 5.84 -21.26
C TRP A 337 -5.28 6.64 -20.06
N ALA A 338 -6.53 6.45 -19.63
CA ALA A 338 -7.10 7.22 -18.53
C ALA A 338 -6.42 6.91 -17.19
N VAL A 339 -6.14 5.63 -16.90
CA VAL A 339 -5.46 5.24 -15.66
C VAL A 339 -4.01 5.71 -15.63
N THR A 340 -3.25 5.54 -16.72
CA THR A 340 -1.87 6.03 -16.79
C THR A 340 -1.81 7.55 -16.76
N THR A 341 -2.79 8.24 -17.35
CA THR A 341 -2.92 9.71 -17.24
C THR A 341 -3.22 10.14 -15.80
N ASN A 342 -4.05 9.41 -15.07
CA ASN A 342 -4.23 9.63 -13.63
C ASN A 342 -2.91 9.46 -12.85
N ASP A 343 -2.11 8.44 -13.16
CA ASP A 343 -0.85 8.19 -12.44
C ASP A 343 0.23 9.24 -12.80
N LEU A 344 0.22 9.74 -14.03
CA LEU A 344 0.96 10.95 -14.43
C LEU A 344 0.52 12.17 -13.62
N GLY A 345 -0.79 12.38 -13.45
CA GLY A 345 -1.36 13.44 -12.61
C GLY A 345 -0.88 13.35 -11.16
N ASN A 346 -0.78 12.13 -10.61
CA ASN A 346 -0.22 11.90 -9.27
C ASN A 346 1.27 12.28 -9.19
N ALA A 347 2.08 11.95 -10.20
CA ALA A 347 3.48 12.38 -10.24
C ALA A 347 3.61 13.92 -10.23
N LEU A 348 2.78 14.60 -11.03
CA LEU A 348 2.70 16.06 -11.07
C LEU A 348 2.26 16.65 -9.73
N LEU A 349 1.23 16.08 -9.10
CA LEU A 349 0.75 16.49 -7.79
C LEU A 349 1.87 16.40 -6.73
N ARG A 350 2.55 15.26 -6.62
CA ARG A 350 3.64 15.05 -5.64
C ARG A 350 4.82 16.00 -5.86
N MET A 351 5.15 16.30 -7.11
CA MET A 351 6.16 17.30 -7.42
C MET A 351 5.67 18.71 -7.05
N GLY A 352 4.43 19.05 -7.39
CA GLY A 352 3.82 20.33 -7.02
C GLY A 352 3.76 20.56 -5.51
N GLU A 353 3.47 19.51 -4.72
CA GLU A 353 3.50 19.54 -3.25
C GLU A 353 4.88 19.93 -2.69
N ARG A 354 5.96 19.47 -3.32
CA ARG A 354 7.35 19.74 -2.90
C ARG A 354 7.90 21.04 -3.46
N GLU A 355 7.37 21.45 -4.61
CA GLU A 355 7.75 22.67 -5.26
C GLU A 355 7.09 23.88 -4.64
N PRO A 356 7.75 25.04 -4.72
CA PRO A 356 7.23 26.23 -4.09
C PRO A 356 6.07 26.84 -4.94
N GLY A 357 6.08 26.71 -6.27
CA GLY A 357 5.07 27.31 -7.16
C GLY A 357 3.74 26.54 -7.28
N THR A 358 2.77 27.10 -8.02
CA THR A 358 1.48 26.44 -8.32
C THR A 358 1.39 25.87 -9.73
N ALA A 359 2.37 26.15 -10.60
CA ALA A 359 2.34 25.73 -12.01
C ALA A 359 2.13 24.22 -12.17
N ARG A 360 2.89 23.42 -11.41
CA ARG A 360 2.78 21.95 -11.48
C ARG A 360 1.49 21.39 -10.88
N LEU A 361 0.92 22.07 -9.90
CA LEU A 361 -0.39 21.71 -9.35
C LEU A 361 -1.50 21.98 -10.37
N LYS A 362 -1.41 23.07 -11.14
CA LYS A 362 -2.32 23.35 -12.25
C LYS A 362 -2.22 22.29 -13.35
N GLU A 363 -1.00 21.93 -13.72
CA GLU A 363 -0.75 20.82 -14.67
C GLU A 363 -1.34 19.49 -14.15
N ALA A 364 -1.24 19.20 -12.86
CA ALA A 364 -1.87 18.01 -12.25
C ALA A 364 -3.40 18.06 -12.36
N VAL A 365 -4.03 19.20 -12.02
CA VAL A 365 -5.48 19.41 -12.15
C VAL A 365 -5.95 19.19 -13.59
N ASP A 366 -5.25 19.76 -14.57
CA ASP A 366 -5.57 19.61 -15.99
C ASP A 366 -5.39 18.15 -16.44
N THR A 367 -4.35 17.48 -15.96
CA THR A 367 -4.08 16.06 -16.28
C THR A 367 -5.16 15.13 -15.72
N PHE A 368 -5.58 15.33 -14.47
CA PHE A 368 -6.68 14.55 -13.88
C PHE A 368 -8.01 14.81 -14.60
N LYS A 369 -8.28 16.07 -14.98
CA LYS A 369 -9.46 16.39 -15.79
C LYS A 369 -9.43 15.67 -17.13
N SER A 370 -8.27 15.64 -17.80
CA SER A 370 -8.06 14.90 -19.04
C SER A 370 -8.36 13.40 -18.88
N ALA A 371 -7.96 12.80 -17.76
CA ALA A 371 -8.32 11.41 -17.43
C ALA A 371 -9.84 11.23 -17.22
N LEU A 372 -10.50 12.18 -16.54
CA LEU A 372 -11.97 12.17 -16.34
C LEU A 372 -12.76 12.31 -17.65
N ASP A 373 -12.20 12.97 -18.67
CA ASP A 373 -12.84 13.11 -19.99
C ASP A 373 -12.88 11.80 -20.79
N VAL A 374 -12.21 10.74 -20.32
CA VAL A 374 -12.06 9.45 -21.04
C VAL A 374 -12.48 8.27 -20.19
N ILE A 375 -12.30 8.35 -18.87
CA ILE A 375 -12.61 7.24 -17.98
C ILE A 375 -14.12 7.00 -17.91
N ASP A 376 -14.52 5.75 -18.19
CA ASP A 376 -15.92 5.36 -18.20
C ASP A 376 -16.48 5.39 -16.76
N PRO A 377 -17.58 6.13 -16.49
CA PRO A 377 -18.25 6.11 -15.20
C PRO A 377 -18.72 4.71 -14.75
N ASP A 378 -18.95 3.78 -15.68
CA ASP A 378 -19.30 2.39 -15.36
C ASP A 378 -18.11 1.62 -14.75
N TRP A 379 -16.86 2.11 -14.90
CA TRP A 379 -15.70 1.63 -14.15
C TRP A 379 -15.63 2.31 -12.78
N SER A 380 -16.72 2.17 -12.03
CA SER A 380 -17.09 3.00 -10.87
C SER A 380 -15.93 3.29 -9.90
N LEU A 381 -15.13 2.29 -9.54
CA LEU A 381 -13.99 2.46 -8.61
C LEU A 381 -12.78 3.17 -9.22
N ASP A 382 -12.42 2.85 -10.47
CA ASP A 382 -11.34 3.56 -11.17
C ASP A 382 -11.75 5.02 -11.40
N TRP A 383 -13.00 5.28 -11.80
CA TRP A 383 -13.56 6.62 -11.93
C TRP A 383 -13.57 7.39 -10.59
N ALA A 384 -14.02 6.77 -9.50
CA ALA A 384 -14.01 7.38 -8.16
C ALA A 384 -12.60 7.76 -7.71
N LYS A 385 -11.61 6.92 -8.02
CA LYS A 385 -10.20 7.20 -7.73
C LYS A 385 -9.71 8.45 -8.46
N VAL A 386 -10.00 8.57 -9.76
CA VAL A 386 -9.61 9.77 -10.53
C VAL A 386 -10.30 11.01 -9.97
N GLN A 387 -11.57 10.91 -9.60
CA GLN A 387 -12.31 12.01 -8.93
C GLN A 387 -11.67 12.41 -7.60
N ASN A 388 -11.30 11.45 -6.74
CA ASN A 388 -10.63 11.74 -5.48
C ASN A 388 -9.25 12.39 -5.69
N ASN A 389 -8.47 11.92 -6.67
CA ASN A 389 -7.15 12.52 -6.95
C ASN A 389 -7.29 13.93 -7.56
N TYR A 390 -8.29 14.13 -8.42
CA TYR A 390 -8.67 15.44 -8.95
C TYR A 390 -9.04 16.40 -7.81
N GLY A 391 -9.88 15.95 -6.87
CA GLY A 391 -10.23 16.70 -5.67
C GLY A 391 -9.01 17.03 -4.80
N THR A 392 -8.06 16.09 -4.68
CA THR A 392 -6.81 16.29 -3.93
C THR A 392 -5.94 17.35 -4.58
N ALA A 393 -5.77 17.31 -5.91
CA ALA A 393 -5.01 18.32 -6.65
C ALA A 393 -5.65 19.71 -6.54
N LEU A 394 -6.98 19.78 -6.64
CA LEU A 394 -7.75 21.02 -6.44
C LEU A 394 -7.62 21.54 -5.00
N ALA A 395 -7.67 20.68 -3.99
CA ALA A 395 -7.52 21.07 -2.60
C ALA A 395 -6.11 21.61 -2.30
N THR A 396 -5.07 20.92 -2.79
CA THR A 396 -3.67 21.34 -2.64
C THR A 396 -3.40 22.64 -3.38
N LEU A 397 -3.95 22.83 -4.58
CA LEU A 397 -3.88 24.11 -5.29
C LEU A 397 -4.65 25.21 -4.54
N GLY A 398 -5.86 24.91 -4.10
CA GLY A 398 -6.73 25.81 -3.34
C GLY A 398 -6.12 26.24 -2.01
N ALA A 399 -5.31 25.40 -1.36
CA ALA A 399 -4.58 25.74 -0.15
C ALA A 399 -3.49 26.81 -0.38
N ARG A 400 -2.96 26.91 -1.62
CA ARG A 400 -1.90 27.87 -1.99
C ARG A 400 -2.42 29.15 -2.64
N GLU A 401 -3.65 29.14 -3.12
CA GLU A 401 -4.30 30.28 -3.73
C GLU A 401 -5.23 30.98 -2.74
N SER A 402 -5.51 32.27 -2.94
CA SER A 402 -6.37 33.05 -2.05
C SER A 402 -7.87 32.79 -2.26
N GLY A 403 -8.28 32.22 -3.41
CA GLY A 403 -9.68 31.99 -3.79
C GLY A 403 -10.25 30.65 -3.29
N GLY A 404 -11.52 30.66 -2.85
CA GLY A 404 -12.26 29.47 -2.38
C GLY A 404 -12.73 28.50 -3.46
N GLU A 405 -12.68 28.90 -4.73
CA GLU A 405 -13.27 28.14 -5.84
C GLU A 405 -12.70 26.73 -6.01
N ASN A 406 -11.37 26.59 -5.93
CA ASN A 406 -10.73 25.28 -6.06
C ASN A 406 -11.03 24.35 -4.87
N LEU A 407 -11.18 24.89 -3.66
CA LEU A 407 -11.62 24.10 -2.51
C LEU A 407 -13.08 23.65 -2.67
N ALA A 408 -13.97 24.51 -3.18
CA ALA A 408 -15.36 24.14 -3.45
C ALA A 408 -15.46 23.03 -4.52
N LYS A 409 -14.68 23.15 -5.61
CA LYS A 409 -14.58 22.10 -6.65
C LYS A 409 -14.01 20.80 -6.09
N ALA A 410 -13.05 20.87 -5.16
CA ALA A 410 -12.52 19.68 -4.50
C ALA A 410 -13.61 18.93 -3.73
N ILE A 411 -14.44 19.65 -2.96
CA ILE A 411 -15.58 19.07 -2.23
C ILE A 411 -16.57 18.42 -3.19
N GLU A 412 -16.87 19.05 -4.33
CA GLU A 412 -17.74 18.46 -5.35
C GLU A 412 -17.15 17.16 -5.93
N ALA A 413 -15.85 17.15 -6.25
CA ALA A 413 -15.16 15.95 -6.74
C ALA A 413 -15.18 14.80 -5.72
N TYR A 414 -14.95 15.09 -4.43
CA TYR A 414 -15.03 14.06 -3.38
C TYR A 414 -16.44 13.50 -3.19
N LYS A 415 -17.46 14.35 -3.18
CA LYS A 415 -18.88 13.92 -3.14
C LYS A 415 -19.22 13.04 -4.34
N THR A 416 -18.68 13.40 -5.50
CA THR A 416 -18.86 12.65 -6.75
C THR A 416 -18.20 11.27 -6.66
N ALA A 417 -16.97 11.19 -6.14
CA ALA A 417 -16.27 9.92 -5.89
C ALA A 417 -17.04 9.00 -4.92
N GLN A 418 -17.62 9.56 -3.85
CA GLN A 418 -18.38 8.80 -2.84
C GLN A 418 -19.59 8.05 -3.41
N LEU A 419 -20.23 8.56 -4.48
CA LEU A 419 -21.38 7.89 -5.10
C LEU A 419 -21.03 6.49 -5.62
N ALA A 420 -19.75 6.27 -5.95
CA ALA A 420 -19.22 5.00 -6.42
C ALA A 420 -18.46 4.22 -5.33
N GLN A 421 -18.47 4.69 -4.08
CA GLN A 421 -17.74 4.08 -2.96
C GLN A 421 -18.68 3.76 -1.78
N PRO A 422 -19.52 2.71 -1.88
CA PRO A 422 -20.34 2.28 -0.75
C PRO A 422 -19.45 1.90 0.45
N ARG A 423 -19.73 2.49 1.62
CA ARG A 423 -18.95 2.34 2.87
C ARG A 423 -18.79 0.89 3.33
N ASP A 424 -19.78 0.05 3.07
CA ASP A 424 -19.79 -1.38 3.42
C ASP A 424 -19.03 -2.27 2.42
N VAL A 425 -18.84 -1.80 1.18
CA VAL A 425 -18.17 -2.55 0.11
C VAL A 425 -16.70 -2.17 -0.03
N VAL A 426 -16.39 -0.87 0.00
CA VAL A 426 -15.03 -0.32 -0.15
C VAL A 426 -14.70 0.65 1.00
N PRO A 427 -14.65 0.16 2.26
CA PRO A 427 -14.48 1.00 3.46
C PRO A 427 -13.18 1.80 3.45
N LEU A 428 -12.12 1.27 2.83
CA LEU A 428 -10.82 1.93 2.79
C LEU A 428 -10.83 3.15 1.86
N ASP A 429 -11.38 3.02 0.65
CA ASP A 429 -11.49 4.13 -0.30
C ASP A 429 -12.49 5.17 0.16
N TRP A 430 -13.62 4.75 0.74
CA TRP A 430 -14.56 5.65 1.41
C TRP A 430 -13.86 6.48 2.50
N ALA A 431 -13.13 5.82 3.41
CA ALA A 431 -12.41 6.49 4.50
C ALA A 431 -11.36 7.49 3.98
N MET A 432 -10.68 7.15 2.89
CA MET A 432 -9.72 8.03 2.23
C MET A 432 -10.41 9.27 1.67
N THR A 433 -11.49 9.10 0.91
CA THR A 433 -12.26 10.21 0.32
C THR A 433 -12.86 11.12 1.40
N GLU A 434 -13.44 10.56 2.46
CA GLU A 434 -13.94 11.32 3.62
C GLU A 434 -12.83 12.11 4.32
N THR A 435 -11.67 11.49 4.54
CA THR A 435 -10.53 12.16 5.18
C THR A 435 -10.05 13.35 4.35
N ASN A 436 -9.98 13.19 3.02
CA ASN A 436 -9.57 14.24 2.09
C ASN A 436 -10.62 15.37 2.00
N MET A 437 -11.90 15.00 1.99
CA MET A 437 -13.01 15.95 2.02
C MET A 437 -13.02 16.77 3.31
N ALA A 438 -12.84 16.12 4.46
CA ALA A 438 -12.72 16.79 5.75
C ALA A 438 -11.54 17.77 5.76
N ALA A 439 -10.39 17.40 5.22
CA ALA A 439 -9.23 18.30 5.12
C ALA A 439 -9.57 19.56 4.31
N ALA A 440 -10.26 19.43 3.17
CA ALA A 440 -10.69 20.57 2.37
C ALA A 440 -11.73 21.45 3.09
N LEU A 441 -12.67 20.84 3.84
CA LEU A 441 -13.63 21.57 4.68
C LEU A 441 -12.94 22.36 5.79
N VAL A 442 -11.91 21.78 6.44
CA VAL A 442 -11.09 22.50 7.42
C VAL A 442 -10.47 23.73 6.76
N LEU A 443 -9.81 23.59 5.61
CA LEU A 443 -9.19 24.72 4.90
C LEU A 443 -10.19 25.84 4.56
N ILE A 444 -11.41 25.49 4.17
CA ILE A 444 -12.49 26.48 3.95
C ILE A 444 -12.81 27.22 5.25
N ALA A 445 -13.03 26.48 6.35
CA ALA A 445 -13.35 27.06 7.64
C ALA A 445 -12.24 28.00 8.15
N LEU A 446 -10.97 27.66 7.93
CA LEU A 446 -9.83 28.52 8.29
C LEU A 446 -9.81 29.81 7.49
N ARG A 447 -10.07 29.74 6.17
CA ARG A 447 -10.09 30.92 5.31
C ARG A 447 -11.22 31.88 5.66
N GLU A 448 -12.37 31.34 6.00
CA GLU A 448 -13.54 32.10 6.43
C GLU A 448 -13.44 32.54 7.89
N ASN A 449 -12.44 32.04 8.63
CA ASN A 449 -12.25 32.26 10.05
C ASN A 449 -13.52 31.91 10.87
N ASP A 450 -14.18 30.81 10.51
CA ASP A 450 -15.48 30.39 11.03
C ASP A 450 -15.35 29.09 11.83
N ARG A 451 -15.30 29.22 13.16
CA ARG A 451 -15.11 28.09 14.10
C ARG A 451 -16.24 27.05 14.02
N PRO A 452 -17.54 27.41 14.04
CA PRO A 452 -18.62 26.43 13.84
C PRO A 452 -18.46 25.54 12.60
N LYS A 453 -17.86 26.04 11.51
CA LYS A 453 -17.60 25.21 10.31
C LYS A 453 -16.55 24.11 10.51
N LEU A 454 -15.82 24.10 11.63
CA LEU A 454 -14.90 23.02 11.99
C LEU A 454 -15.61 21.84 12.69
N ASP A 455 -16.86 22.01 13.16
CA ASP A 455 -17.54 20.93 13.88
C ASP A 455 -17.91 19.74 12.98
N ALA A 456 -18.35 20.03 11.74
CA ALA A 456 -18.67 19.00 10.75
C ALA A 456 -17.45 18.14 10.32
N PRO A 457 -16.30 18.72 9.89
CA PRO A 457 -15.14 17.90 9.54
C PRO A 457 -14.54 17.15 10.74
N VAL A 458 -14.60 17.70 11.95
CA VAL A 458 -14.17 16.96 13.16
C VAL A 458 -15.03 15.71 13.37
N ALA A 459 -16.36 15.85 13.31
CA ALA A 459 -17.27 14.72 13.47
C ALA A 459 -17.08 13.64 12.38
N MET A 460 -16.89 14.08 11.13
CA MET A 460 -16.59 13.19 10.00
C MET A 460 -15.32 12.37 10.23
N LEU A 461 -14.24 13.01 10.68
CA LEU A 461 -12.96 12.33 10.95
C LEU A 461 -13.05 11.37 12.15
N GLU A 462 -13.79 11.74 13.21
CA GLU A 462 -14.05 10.86 14.34
C GLU A 462 -14.83 9.61 13.94
N GLU A 463 -15.81 9.73 13.05
CA GLU A 463 -16.56 8.61 12.50
C GLU A 463 -15.65 7.67 11.67
N VAL A 464 -14.82 8.24 10.80
CA VAL A 464 -13.85 7.47 10.02
C VAL A 464 -12.87 6.72 10.93
N VAL A 465 -12.30 7.37 11.95
CA VAL A 465 -11.38 6.74 12.92
C VAL A 465 -12.05 5.60 13.69
N LYS A 466 -13.34 5.73 14.00
CA LYS A 466 -14.11 4.72 14.74
C LYS A 466 -14.35 3.46 13.91
N ASP A 467 -14.66 3.62 12.62
CA ASP A 467 -14.96 2.50 11.74
C ASP A 467 -13.71 1.83 11.19
N LEU A 468 -12.74 2.64 10.77
CA LEU A 468 -11.50 2.17 10.20
C LEU A 468 -10.59 1.70 11.33
N LYS A 469 -10.63 0.40 11.63
CA LYS A 469 -9.77 -0.15 12.68
C LYS A 469 -8.30 0.01 12.30
N ARG A 470 -7.48 0.45 13.25
CA ARG A 470 -6.03 0.63 13.09
C ARG A 470 -5.35 -0.61 12.50
N GLU A 471 -5.80 -1.79 12.91
CA GLU A 471 -5.26 -3.08 12.46
C GLU A 471 -5.59 -3.36 10.99
N GLN A 472 -6.69 -2.84 10.45
CA GLN A 472 -7.12 -3.12 9.08
C GLN A 472 -6.41 -2.23 8.06
N ALA A 473 -6.16 -0.97 8.42
CA ALA A 473 -5.54 0.00 7.53
C ALA A 473 -4.67 1.01 8.31
N PRO A 474 -3.53 0.59 8.88
CA PRO A 474 -2.77 1.39 9.83
C PRO A 474 -2.31 2.75 9.26
N LEU A 475 -1.89 2.79 7.99
CA LEU A 475 -1.43 4.03 7.36
C LEU A 475 -2.57 5.01 7.09
N GLN A 476 -3.74 4.52 6.65
CA GLN A 476 -4.91 5.36 6.43
C GLN A 476 -5.50 5.86 7.76
N TRP A 477 -5.59 4.98 8.77
CA TRP A 477 -5.99 5.38 10.11
C TRP A 477 -5.08 6.47 10.69
N GLY A 478 -3.76 6.33 10.53
CA GLY A 478 -2.81 7.38 10.92
C GLY A 478 -2.98 8.68 10.11
N ALA A 479 -3.45 8.60 8.87
CA ALA A 479 -3.77 9.78 8.06
C ALA A 479 -5.00 10.52 8.57
N THR A 480 -6.08 9.79 8.84
CA THR A 480 -7.29 10.38 9.41
C THR A 480 -7.00 11.00 10.78
N GLN A 481 -6.21 10.34 11.63
CA GLN A 481 -5.78 10.90 12.93
C GLN A 481 -4.98 12.21 12.79
N GLN A 482 -4.10 12.31 11.79
CA GLN A 482 -3.37 13.56 11.55
C GLN A 482 -4.30 14.70 11.11
N ILE A 483 -5.25 14.44 10.21
CA ILE A 483 -6.21 15.46 9.80
C ILE A 483 -7.15 15.83 10.97
N LEU A 484 -7.53 14.85 11.80
CA LEU A 484 -8.30 15.10 13.02
C LEU A 484 -7.55 16.01 13.98
N GLY A 485 -6.27 15.71 14.24
CA GLY A 485 -5.40 16.58 15.03
C GLY A 485 -5.32 18.00 14.45
N PHE A 486 -5.15 18.14 13.13
CA PHE A 486 -5.12 19.45 12.49
C PHE A 486 -6.43 20.23 12.63
N ALA A 487 -7.58 19.56 12.46
CA ALA A 487 -8.89 20.17 12.66
C ALA A 487 -9.09 20.64 14.11
N LEU A 488 -8.73 19.79 15.08
CA LEU A 488 -8.83 20.07 16.52
C LEU A 488 -7.90 21.21 16.95
N VAL A 489 -6.65 21.27 16.45
CA VAL A 489 -5.74 22.40 16.73
C VAL A 489 -6.38 23.72 16.34
N ASN A 490 -6.95 23.79 15.15
CA ASN A 490 -7.51 25.03 14.66
C ASN A 490 -8.84 25.38 15.36
N ARG A 491 -9.66 24.39 15.69
CA ARG A 491 -10.90 24.63 16.46
C ARG A 491 -10.57 25.12 17.87
N GLY A 492 -9.60 24.48 18.53
CA GLY A 492 -9.08 24.88 19.84
C GLY A 492 -8.49 26.28 19.84
N LYS A 493 -7.70 26.65 18.81
CA LYS A 493 -7.17 28.02 18.66
C LYS A 493 -8.27 29.08 18.55
N LEU A 494 -9.29 28.84 17.72
CA LEU A 494 -10.37 29.80 17.51
C LEU A 494 -11.31 29.90 18.72
N ALA A 495 -11.50 28.81 19.46
CA ALA A 495 -12.33 28.78 20.66
C ALA A 495 -11.56 29.11 21.95
N GLN A 496 -10.23 29.21 21.89
CA GLN A 496 -9.33 29.25 23.06
C GLN A 496 -9.57 28.06 24.01
N GLU A 497 -9.87 26.90 23.45
CA GLU A 497 -10.21 25.67 24.17
C GLU A 497 -8.99 24.74 24.26
N ARG A 498 -8.41 24.65 25.46
CA ARG A 498 -7.28 23.76 25.72
C ARG A 498 -7.58 22.28 25.49
N THR A 499 -8.81 21.84 25.78
CA THR A 499 -9.22 20.43 25.64
C THR A 499 -9.06 19.93 24.21
N ASP A 500 -9.39 20.74 23.21
CA ASP A 500 -9.20 20.37 21.81
C ASP A 500 -7.72 20.27 21.43
N LEU A 501 -6.86 21.11 22.00
CA LEU A 501 -5.41 21.00 21.81
C LEU A 501 -4.84 19.70 22.42
N GLU A 502 -5.31 19.30 23.59
CA GLU A 502 -4.90 18.03 24.24
C GLU A 502 -5.40 16.80 23.45
N ARG A 503 -6.61 16.89 22.88
CA ARG A 503 -7.12 15.87 21.96
C ARG A 503 -6.31 15.81 20.67
N ALA A 504 -5.89 16.96 20.14
CA ALA A 504 -5.02 17.00 18.97
C ALA A 504 -3.64 16.39 19.23
N GLU A 505 -3.03 16.69 20.39
CA GLU A 505 -1.77 16.07 20.84
C GLU A 505 -1.89 14.53 20.84
N THR A 506 -3.02 14.01 21.34
CA THR A 506 -3.31 12.57 21.34
C THR A 506 -3.46 12.03 19.92
N ALA A 507 -4.24 12.69 19.06
CA ALA A 507 -4.43 12.28 17.66
C ALA A 507 -3.10 12.24 16.87
N PHE A 508 -2.21 13.21 17.07
CA PHE A 508 -0.89 13.19 16.42
C PHE A 508 0.01 12.06 16.96
N ARG A 509 0.01 11.81 18.28
CA ARG A 509 0.75 10.69 18.87
C ARG A 509 0.24 9.35 18.36
N ASP A 510 -1.08 9.20 18.27
CA ASP A 510 -1.74 8.05 17.66
C ASP A 510 -1.30 7.85 16.21
N ALA A 511 -1.32 8.90 15.39
CA ALA A 511 -0.82 8.86 14.01
C ALA A 511 0.65 8.39 13.93
N LEU A 512 1.50 8.82 14.85
CA LEU A 512 2.92 8.43 14.92
C LEU A 512 3.13 6.95 15.33
N THR A 513 2.11 6.26 15.84
CA THR A 513 2.22 4.81 16.13
C THR A 513 2.21 3.93 14.88
N THR A 514 1.72 4.46 13.75
CA THR A 514 1.62 3.74 12.47
C THR A 514 2.56 4.34 11.43
N ARG A 515 2.79 5.65 11.52
CA ARG A 515 3.70 6.41 10.65
C ARG A 515 5.07 6.48 11.27
N THR A 516 6.04 5.83 10.63
CA THR A 516 7.43 5.83 11.08
C THR A 516 8.32 6.47 10.04
N GLN A 517 9.50 6.93 10.45
CA GLN A 517 10.53 7.43 9.54
C GLN A 517 10.83 6.44 8.41
N GLN A 518 10.84 5.14 8.71
CA GLN A 518 11.14 4.10 7.74
C GLN A 518 9.99 3.85 6.78
N ARG A 519 8.73 3.84 7.22
CA ARG A 519 7.60 3.50 6.34
C ARG A 519 7.16 4.68 5.48
N VAL A 520 6.97 5.85 6.10
CA VAL A 520 6.42 7.04 5.43
C VAL A 520 7.19 8.29 5.90
N PRO A 521 8.44 8.50 5.44
CA PRO A 521 9.34 9.51 5.99
C PRO A 521 8.75 10.92 6.02
N MET A 522 8.16 11.36 4.90
CA MET A 522 7.61 12.72 4.78
C MET A 522 6.32 12.91 5.60
N PRO A 523 5.29 12.03 5.51
CA PRO A 523 4.13 12.09 6.41
C PRO A 523 4.48 12.01 7.90
N TRP A 524 5.49 11.21 8.28
CA TRP A 524 5.98 11.14 9.65
C TRP A 524 6.55 12.49 10.12
N ALA A 525 7.41 13.12 9.32
CA ALA A 525 7.97 14.44 9.63
C ALA A 525 6.90 15.55 9.69
N LEU A 526 5.88 15.50 8.82
CA LEU A 526 4.69 16.38 8.86
C LEU A 526 3.89 16.23 10.16
N THR A 527 3.68 14.99 10.58
CA THR A 527 2.97 14.69 11.83
C THR A 527 3.76 15.20 13.04
N LEU A 528 5.08 14.98 13.08
CA LEU A 528 5.95 15.52 14.15
C LEU A 528 5.94 17.05 14.23
N THR A 529 5.93 17.72 13.08
CA THR A 529 5.88 19.19 13.04
C THR A 529 4.54 19.71 13.55
N SER A 530 3.43 19.04 13.21
CA SER A 530 2.09 19.38 13.69
C SER A 530 1.94 19.10 15.20
N LEU A 531 2.52 18.00 15.68
CA LEU A 531 2.60 17.68 17.11
C LEU A 531 3.38 18.77 17.86
N ALA A 532 4.58 19.11 17.39
CA ALA A 532 5.41 20.15 18.02
C ALA A 532 4.68 21.50 18.09
N GLN A 533 4.01 21.92 17.01
CA GLN A 533 3.21 23.15 17.04
C GLN A 533 2.12 23.09 18.12
N THR A 534 1.46 21.94 18.28
CA THR A 534 0.41 21.73 19.29
C THR A 534 0.98 21.77 20.70
N GLU A 535 2.11 21.10 20.92
CA GLU A 535 2.82 21.08 22.20
C GLU A 535 3.30 22.48 22.61
N LEU A 536 3.74 23.32 21.67
CA LEU A 536 4.11 24.71 21.92
C LEU A 536 2.93 25.61 22.33
N LEU A 537 1.74 25.36 21.79
CA LEU A 537 0.51 26.07 22.20
C LEU A 537 0.08 25.64 23.60
N LEU A 538 0.10 24.34 23.87
CA LEU A 538 -0.22 23.79 25.17
C LEU A 538 0.77 24.23 26.25
N ALA A 539 2.04 24.36 25.89
CA ALA A 539 3.10 24.79 26.78
C ALA A 539 2.80 26.16 27.38
N GLU A 540 2.16 27.10 26.66
CA GLU A 540 1.83 28.44 27.17
C GLU A 540 1.07 28.41 28.51
N GLY A 541 0.22 27.40 28.72
CA GLY A 541 -0.51 27.18 29.98
C GLY A 541 0.17 26.25 30.99
N ASP A 542 1.30 25.64 30.63
CA ASP A 542 2.01 24.66 31.46
C ASP A 542 3.02 25.31 32.41
N ALA A 543 3.15 24.78 33.63
CA ALA A 543 4.12 25.26 34.61
C ALA A 543 5.58 24.90 34.27
N GLY A 544 5.81 23.76 33.60
CA GLY A 544 7.15 23.23 33.30
C GLY A 544 7.52 23.31 31.81
N PRO A 545 8.80 23.12 31.44
CA PRO A 545 9.24 23.17 30.05
C PRO A 545 9.04 21.84 29.28
N GLY A 546 8.40 20.82 29.87
CA GLY A 546 8.32 19.47 29.31
C GLY A 546 7.87 19.43 27.85
N ARG A 547 6.68 19.96 27.55
CA ARG A 547 6.17 20.04 26.17
C ARG A 547 7.03 20.88 25.22
N ILE A 548 7.76 21.87 25.73
CA ILE A 548 8.69 22.65 24.89
C ILE A 548 9.89 21.78 24.48
N LEU A 549 10.39 20.95 25.39
CA LEU A 549 11.48 20.02 25.10
C LEU A 549 11.01 18.90 24.15
N ASP A 550 9.81 18.37 24.36
CA ASP A 550 9.19 17.37 23.46
C ASP A 550 9.00 17.93 22.04
N ALA A 551 8.57 19.20 21.92
CA ALA A 551 8.45 19.90 20.64
C ALA A 551 9.81 20.07 19.95
N ILE A 552 10.87 20.45 20.70
CA ILE A 552 12.23 20.56 20.16
C ILE A 552 12.73 19.21 19.63
N ASP A 553 12.47 18.12 20.34
CA ASP A 553 12.84 16.78 19.90
C ASP A 553 12.08 16.38 18.62
N SER A 554 10.75 16.57 18.60
CA SER A 554 9.91 16.30 17.44
C SER A 554 10.36 17.08 16.19
N LEU A 555 10.71 18.36 16.33
CA LEU A 555 11.24 19.19 15.24
C LEU A 555 12.63 18.71 14.78
N SER A 556 13.50 18.35 15.72
CA SER A 556 14.83 17.80 15.41
C SER A 556 14.72 16.47 14.66
N GLN A 557 13.74 15.63 15.01
CA GLN A 557 13.43 14.39 14.29
C GLN A 557 12.89 14.66 12.89
N SER A 558 11.96 15.61 12.73
CA SER A 558 11.41 16.03 11.44
C SER A 558 12.51 16.49 10.46
N LEU A 559 13.50 17.24 10.96
CA LEU A 559 14.64 17.75 10.19
C LEU A 559 15.61 16.66 9.69
N LYS A 560 15.48 15.39 10.13
CA LYS A 560 16.25 14.27 9.56
C LYS A 560 15.80 13.89 8.15
N VAL A 561 14.59 14.26 7.75
CA VAL A 561 13.98 13.92 6.45
C VAL A 561 13.81 15.15 5.57
N ARG A 562 13.63 16.33 6.18
CA ARG A 562 13.47 17.59 5.47
C ARG A 562 14.83 18.24 5.20
N SER A 563 15.00 18.86 4.04
CA SER A 563 16.26 19.49 3.64
C SER A 563 16.02 20.84 2.96
N PRO A 564 16.94 21.81 3.11
CA PRO A 564 16.81 23.13 2.50
C PRO A 564 16.89 23.11 0.97
N THR A 565 17.40 22.02 0.37
CA THR A 565 17.57 21.90 -1.08
C THR A 565 16.41 21.16 -1.75
N GLU A 566 15.81 20.18 -1.08
CA GLU A 566 14.79 19.33 -1.69
C GLU A 566 13.37 19.64 -1.19
N THR A 567 13.24 20.07 0.06
CA THR A 567 11.97 20.41 0.70
C THR A 567 12.07 21.76 1.41
N PRO A 568 12.50 22.82 0.72
CA PRO A 568 12.91 24.09 1.33
C PRO A 568 11.84 24.69 2.26
N LEU A 569 10.57 24.69 1.84
CA LEU A 569 9.48 25.27 2.62
C LEU A 569 9.18 24.48 3.89
N LEU A 570 9.09 23.15 3.78
CA LEU A 570 8.85 22.28 4.93
C LEU A 570 10.03 22.30 5.90
N TRP A 571 11.26 22.37 5.38
CA TRP A 571 12.45 22.52 6.22
C TRP A 571 12.45 23.86 6.96
N ALA A 572 12.13 24.97 6.27
CA ALA A 572 12.06 26.29 6.86
C ALA A 572 10.96 26.40 7.93
N GLU A 573 9.81 25.77 7.73
CA GLU A 573 8.75 25.65 8.72
C GLU A 573 9.24 24.99 10.02
N SER A 574 9.92 23.83 9.91
CA SER A 574 10.47 23.15 11.08
C SER A 574 11.53 24.01 11.80
N GLN A 575 12.36 24.75 11.06
CA GLN A 575 13.33 25.68 11.62
C GLN A 575 12.67 26.89 12.32
N MET A 576 11.61 27.45 11.73
CA MET A 576 10.82 28.53 12.33
C MET A 576 10.22 28.09 13.67
N LEU A 577 9.56 26.93 13.69
CA LEU A 577 8.99 26.39 14.93
C LEU A 577 10.07 26.04 15.96
N LEU A 578 11.26 25.63 15.51
CA LEU A 578 12.38 25.36 16.40
C LEU A 578 12.90 26.65 17.05
N ALA A 579 12.90 27.76 16.29
CA ALA A 579 13.22 29.08 16.83
C ALA A 579 12.21 29.53 17.89
N GLU A 580 10.92 29.31 17.64
CA GLU A 580 9.84 29.62 18.59
C GLU A 580 9.92 28.79 19.87
N ALA A 581 10.15 27.49 19.73
CA ALA A 581 10.33 26.58 20.87
C ALA A 581 11.50 27.03 21.76
N ASN A 582 12.62 27.37 21.14
CA ASN A 582 13.80 27.87 21.85
C ASN A 582 13.58 29.24 22.49
N LEU A 583 12.79 30.12 21.86
CA LEU A 583 12.38 31.39 22.48
C LEU A 583 11.52 31.15 23.73
N GLN A 584 10.52 30.26 23.66
CA GLN A 584 9.71 29.91 24.83
C GLN A 584 10.58 29.29 25.94
N LEU A 585 11.50 28.39 25.59
CA LEU A 585 12.42 27.78 26.53
C LEU A 585 13.35 28.81 27.18
N ALA A 586 13.92 29.72 26.40
CA ALA A 586 14.78 30.80 26.90
C ALA A 586 14.06 31.71 27.89
N LYS A 587 12.80 32.07 27.60
CA LYS A 587 11.97 32.89 28.51
C LYS A 587 11.76 32.22 29.86
N ARG A 588 11.58 30.90 29.90
CA ARG A 588 11.37 30.12 31.13
C ARG A 588 12.65 29.84 31.89
N ALA A 589 13.66 29.32 31.18
CA ALA A 589 14.93 28.90 31.78
C ALA A 589 15.81 30.10 32.15
N ARG A 590 15.63 31.26 31.49
CA ARG A 590 16.47 32.46 31.63
C ARG A 590 17.95 32.15 31.41
N THR A 591 18.25 31.31 30.41
CA THR A 591 19.62 30.93 30.01
C THR A 591 19.91 31.31 28.56
N CYS A 592 21.19 31.47 28.23
CA CYS A 592 21.63 31.90 26.90
C CYS A 592 21.65 30.79 25.84
N GLU A 593 21.76 29.52 26.26
CA GLU A 593 21.87 28.40 25.32
C GLU A 593 20.65 28.26 24.39
N PRO A 594 19.38 28.32 24.87
CA PRO A 594 18.23 28.29 23.97
C PRO A 594 18.15 29.55 23.10
N VAL A 595 18.63 30.71 23.57
CA VAL A 595 18.66 31.93 22.73
C VAL A 595 19.55 31.73 21.50
N ALA A 596 20.75 31.20 21.70
CA ALA A 596 21.69 30.92 20.60
C ALA A 596 21.11 29.91 19.59
N ARG A 597 20.55 28.79 20.09
CA ARG A 597 19.89 27.79 19.24
C ARG A 597 18.70 28.38 18.47
N GLY A 598 17.89 29.20 19.14
CA GLY A 598 16.74 29.85 18.55
C GLY A 598 17.12 30.81 17.42
N LYS A 599 18.16 31.63 17.61
CA LYS A 599 18.64 32.53 16.55
C LYS A 599 19.15 31.77 15.35
N ALA A 600 19.98 30.74 15.56
CA ALA A 600 20.51 29.91 14.49
C ALA A 600 19.38 29.26 13.66
N ALA A 601 18.36 28.72 14.32
CA ALA A 601 17.19 28.14 13.64
C ALA A 601 16.38 29.21 12.88
N GLY A 602 16.14 30.38 13.49
CA GLY A 602 15.41 31.47 12.84
C GLY A 602 16.14 32.04 11.63
N ASP A 603 17.46 32.21 11.71
CA ASP A 603 18.30 32.67 10.59
C ASP A 603 18.32 31.65 9.45
N ALA A 604 18.40 30.37 9.79
CA ALA A 604 18.28 29.26 8.85
C ALA A 604 16.92 29.29 8.11
N ALA A 605 15.81 29.44 8.83
CA ALA A 605 14.48 29.60 8.22
C ALA A 605 14.40 30.84 7.31
N MET A 606 14.92 31.99 7.77
CA MET A 606 14.94 33.24 6.98
C MET A 606 15.76 33.12 5.69
N GLY A 607 16.80 32.29 5.67
CA GLY A 607 17.56 32.00 4.45
C GLY A 607 16.69 31.50 3.30
N VAL A 608 15.61 30.77 3.61
CA VAL A 608 14.64 30.28 2.62
C VAL A 608 13.46 31.26 2.46
N LEU A 609 12.90 31.74 3.57
CA LEU A 609 11.66 32.53 3.58
C LEU A 609 11.85 33.94 2.98
N ARG A 610 13.06 34.50 2.94
CA ARG A 610 13.31 35.81 2.31
C ARG A 610 12.94 35.88 0.82
N ALA A 611 13.01 34.75 0.12
CA ALA A 611 12.59 34.67 -1.28
C ALA A 611 11.06 34.67 -1.45
N ARG A 612 10.28 34.61 -0.35
CA ARG A 612 8.82 34.48 -0.33
C ARG A 612 8.19 35.26 0.82
N PRO A 613 7.87 36.54 0.60
CA PRO A 613 7.19 37.32 1.62
C PRO A 613 5.80 36.77 1.93
N GLY A 614 5.51 36.66 3.22
CA GLY A 614 4.26 36.11 3.76
C GLY A 614 4.31 35.99 5.28
N ASP A 615 3.27 35.39 5.85
CA ASP A 615 3.06 35.31 7.30
C ASP A 615 4.21 34.59 8.02
N ASP A 616 4.72 33.49 7.47
CA ASP A 616 5.84 32.76 8.07
C ASP A 616 7.13 33.59 8.12
N GLN A 617 7.39 34.43 7.11
CA GLN A 617 8.55 35.32 7.13
C GLN A 617 8.39 36.38 8.22
N GLN A 618 7.21 36.99 8.34
CA GLN A 618 6.93 38.00 9.36
C GLN A 618 7.02 37.41 10.76
N ARG A 619 6.45 36.22 10.94
CA ARG A 619 6.47 35.45 12.19
C ARG A 619 7.90 35.09 12.58
N THR A 620 8.72 34.58 11.65
CA THR A 620 10.14 34.28 11.91
C THR A 620 10.93 35.55 12.28
N SER A 621 10.69 36.66 11.58
CA SER A 621 11.34 37.94 11.88
C SER A 621 10.99 38.46 13.28
N ALA A 622 9.73 38.31 13.71
CA ALA A 622 9.30 38.68 15.05
C ALA A 622 9.97 37.80 16.12
N THR A 623 10.06 36.50 15.89
CA THR A 623 10.76 35.55 16.78
C THR A 623 12.24 35.90 16.92
N LEU A 624 12.93 36.21 15.81
CA LEU A 624 14.34 36.64 15.83
C LEU A 624 14.53 37.95 16.61
N ALA A 625 13.64 38.93 16.42
CA ALA A 625 13.69 40.18 17.18
C ALA A 625 13.51 39.94 18.69
N ALA A 626 12.55 39.09 19.08
CA ALA A 626 12.32 38.74 20.47
C ALA A 626 13.51 37.98 21.11
N LEU A 627 14.14 37.08 20.35
CA LEU A 627 15.38 36.41 20.77
C LEU A 627 16.53 37.41 20.96
N GLY A 628 16.66 38.40 20.07
CA GLY A 628 17.65 39.48 20.20
C GLY A 628 17.44 40.35 21.43
N GLN A 629 16.19 40.71 21.73
CA GLN A 629 15.85 41.44 22.97
C GLN A 629 16.22 40.62 24.21
N LEU A 630 15.85 39.35 24.25
CA LEU A 630 16.15 38.46 25.38
C LEU A 630 17.66 38.22 25.54
N ALA A 631 18.41 38.14 24.44
CA ALA A 631 19.88 38.03 24.48
C ALA A 631 20.52 39.21 25.22
N ASN A 632 20.04 40.43 24.94
CA ASN A 632 20.50 41.66 25.60
C ASN A 632 20.12 41.66 27.09
N GLU A 633 18.90 41.26 27.43
CA GLU A 633 18.45 41.19 28.84
C GLU A 633 19.27 40.19 29.67
N LEU A 634 19.66 39.07 29.07
CA LEU A 634 20.41 38.00 29.74
C LEU A 634 21.94 38.19 29.67
N ASN A 635 22.43 39.25 29.01
CA ASN A 635 23.85 39.48 28.73
C ASN A 635 24.54 38.28 28.05
N CYS A 636 23.90 37.70 27.03
CA CYS A 636 24.44 36.53 26.35
C CYS A 636 25.67 36.89 25.51
N PRO A 637 26.85 36.30 25.78
CA PRO A 637 28.06 36.60 25.03
C PRO A 637 27.96 36.05 23.60
N ALA A 638 28.18 36.91 22.61
CA ALA A 638 28.27 36.58 21.17
C ALA A 638 27.06 35.82 20.57
N VAL A 639 25.83 36.26 20.87
CA VAL A 639 24.58 35.77 20.26
C VAL A 639 23.83 36.87 19.55
#